data_AF-A0A1G2HSI4-F1
#
_entry.id   AF-A0A1G2HSI4-F1
#
_cell.length_a   1.000
_cell.length_b   1.000
_cell.length_c   1.000
_cell.angle_alpha   90.00
_cell.angle_beta   90.00
_cell.angle_gamma   90.00
#
_symmetry.space_group_name_H-M   'P 1'
#
loop_
_entity.id
_entity.type
_entity.pdbx_description
1 polymer ?
#
loop_
_entity_poly.entity_id
_entity_poly.type
_entity_poly.pdbx_seq_one_letter_code
_entity_poly.pdbx_strand_id
1 'polypeptide(L)'
;MINIKPKNIFAVVAVVLVVFMLLPGAANISADTSGPNSPSTTADDSGVGIAPWADHANITASDNSPASAIIPAVDTITHYLKATNFGFSIPAGAIIDGIVVEWERRDADLGGANTKDNAVRIVKGGTIGSTDKASVSTWPASDAYATYGGSSDLWGETWTVDDINSSTFGAALSARNVTTTSSASPYVDHVRVTVYYTPGITIGGTVYTDEGTTNIGANKTVAVSVNGAAAAGTDDTDASGVYSITGITVVAGDVLTLYVDDETEKGVTVTVGTGSDMTNIHIFQNYLITRCDNSCSLSNANINTANNNGDTDIDAIYTGTTTITTAEGKSLYIPASHTFAPANPVSVGGSWTDVGTFSPGTSTVTFSATATGKTITTTGSSFNNLTFDGVGGGWAFQDNSTITATLTVTNGSLDANGTDITVANVSSSNANTRTIALGTGTWTLNGTDTVWTTATTTGLTLTESTSTIAITDTSSTSKTFAGGGKTYYNISITASGSGAVIFTGANTFNNFTINNPKTITFPASTTTTISGTFSCSGSSGNVITINSSSDGVAATLSKASGIVACNYLSLQDSAATGGATWRAGSNSTDVSGNTGWTFGTVAPPAPSGFNPATGSTIKTATPNITFTLDEDGDCKASTTNASYSAMSGTDCIGDGSSAGACSMASLGSNGSKTIYFACQDVDGNQDAADTTHSVTYTLSTSDSAAATMTLKGAGVFKGSGAVK
;
A
#
# COMPACT_ATOMS: atom_id res chain seq x y z
N MET A 1 -67.43 -30.77 -28.01
CA MET A 1 -66.67 -30.48 -29.24
C MET A 1 -65.57 -29.53 -28.79
N ILE A 2 -64.33 -29.92 -28.51
CA ILE A 2 -63.26 -30.54 -29.33
C ILE A 2 -62.31 -31.20 -28.29
N ASN A 3 -62.33 -32.52 -28.03
CA ASN A 3 -61.41 -33.60 -28.51
C ASN A 3 -60.01 -33.09 -28.97
N ILE A 4 -58.84 -33.45 -28.40
CA ILE A 4 -58.19 -34.76 -28.21
C ILE A 4 -56.97 -34.51 -27.25
N LYS A 5 -56.99 -34.98 -26.00
CA LYS A 5 -56.36 -36.16 -25.36
C LYS A 5 -55.04 -35.91 -24.58
N PRO A 6 -54.83 -36.66 -23.46
CA PRO A 6 -53.79 -36.45 -22.46
C PRO A 6 -52.75 -37.61 -22.45
N LYS A 7 -51.81 -37.57 -21.48
CA LYS A 7 -51.02 -38.67 -20.82
C LYS A 7 -49.54 -38.27 -20.72
N ASN A 8 -48.78 -38.45 -19.64
CA ASN A 8 -49.01 -39.10 -18.36
C ASN A 8 -47.96 -38.63 -17.34
N ILE A 9 -48.37 -38.75 -16.08
CA ILE A 9 -47.71 -38.41 -14.81
C ILE A 9 -46.99 -39.67 -14.26
N PHE A 10 -45.78 -39.48 -13.69
CA PHE A 10 -45.05 -40.28 -12.68
C PHE A 10 -44.59 -41.73 -13.00
N ALA A 11 -43.27 -42.00 -12.92
CA ALA A 11 -42.58 -42.53 -11.73
C ALA A 11 -41.21 -43.21 -12.04
N VAL A 12 -40.29 -43.12 -11.06
CA VAL A 12 -39.14 -44.00 -10.72
C VAL A 12 -37.72 -43.68 -11.27
N VAL A 13 -37.01 -42.83 -10.50
CA VAL A 13 -35.67 -43.02 -9.86
C VAL A 13 -34.61 -43.92 -10.54
N ALA A 14 -33.48 -43.32 -10.94
CA ALA A 14 -32.13 -43.78 -10.58
C ALA A 14 -31.12 -42.61 -10.64
N VAL A 15 -30.36 -42.46 -9.57
CA VAL A 15 -29.46 -41.36 -9.19
C VAL A 15 -28.11 -41.49 -9.89
N VAL A 16 -27.58 -40.40 -10.48
CA VAL A 16 -26.16 -40.06 -10.40
C VAL A 16 -26.05 -38.55 -10.18
N LEU A 17 -25.84 -38.20 -8.91
CA LEU A 17 -25.44 -36.87 -8.45
C LEU A 17 -23.90 -36.88 -8.42
N VAL A 18 -23.23 -36.21 -9.36
CA VAL A 18 -21.84 -35.79 -9.17
C VAL A 18 -21.86 -34.31 -8.87
N VAL A 19 -21.54 -34.02 -7.61
CA VAL A 19 -21.34 -32.71 -7.02
C VAL A 19 -20.13 -32.06 -7.69
N PHE A 20 -20.36 -31.02 -8.50
CA PHE A 20 -19.32 -30.04 -8.84
C PHE A 20 -19.23 -29.06 -7.65
N MET A 21 -18.40 -29.39 -6.66
CA MET A 21 -17.95 -28.42 -5.66
C MET A 21 -16.74 -27.68 -6.24
N LEU A 22 -16.80 -26.35 -6.16
CA LEU A 22 -15.75 -25.43 -6.52
C LEU A 22 -14.42 -25.81 -5.83
N LEU A 23 -13.42 -26.14 -6.65
CA LEU A 23 -12.00 -25.96 -6.39
C LEU A 23 -11.51 -24.92 -7.40
N PRO A 24 -10.60 -24.00 -7.03
CA PRO A 24 -10.00 -23.09 -8.01
C PRO A 24 -9.25 -23.94 -9.03
N GLY A 25 -9.65 -23.80 -10.29
CA GLY A 25 -9.14 -24.61 -11.38
C GLY A 25 -7.66 -24.33 -11.63
N ALA A 26 -6.82 -25.32 -11.35
CA ALA A 26 -5.64 -25.52 -12.18
C ALA A 26 -6.17 -25.97 -13.55
N ALA A 27 -6.04 -25.11 -14.56
CA ALA A 27 -6.17 -25.55 -15.94
C ALA A 27 -5.02 -26.53 -16.19
N ASN A 28 -5.26 -27.82 -16.01
CA ASN A 28 -4.32 -28.83 -16.47
C ASN A 28 -4.27 -28.69 -17.99
N ILE A 29 -3.12 -28.28 -18.52
CA ILE A 29 -2.87 -28.38 -19.95
C ILE A 29 -2.95 -29.87 -20.28
N SER A 30 -3.95 -30.22 -21.08
CA SER A 30 -4.13 -31.59 -21.56
C SER A 30 -3.10 -31.86 -22.64
N ALA A 31 -2.49 -33.05 -22.63
CA ALA A 31 -1.61 -33.51 -23.70
C ALA A 31 -2.32 -33.42 -25.06
N ASP A 32 -1.65 -32.81 -26.04
CA ASP A 32 -2.03 -32.76 -27.45
C ASP A 32 -1.48 -34.01 -28.17
N THR A 33 -1.96 -34.28 -29.39
CA THR A 33 -1.60 -35.49 -30.15
C THR A 33 -1.27 -35.20 -31.60
N SER A 34 -0.20 -35.83 -32.11
CA SER A 34 0.12 -35.87 -33.54
C SER A 34 0.12 -37.32 -34.03
N GLY A 35 -0.42 -37.54 -35.23
CA GLY A 35 -0.62 -38.87 -35.80
C GLY A 35 -2.01 -39.46 -35.54
N PRO A 36 -2.24 -40.74 -35.85
CA PRO A 36 -1.22 -41.70 -36.27
C PRO A 36 -0.63 -41.38 -37.64
N ASN A 37 0.70 -41.32 -37.74
CA ASN A 37 1.43 -41.16 -39.00
C ASN A 37 2.00 -42.50 -39.48
N SER A 38 2.12 -42.64 -40.80
CA SER A 38 2.76 -43.79 -41.46
C SER A 38 4.23 -43.50 -41.78
N PRO A 39 5.12 -44.52 -41.85
CA PRO A 39 6.50 -44.33 -42.22
C PRO A 39 6.64 -44.08 -43.72
N SER A 40 7.76 -43.49 -44.13
CA SER A 40 8.16 -43.36 -45.54
C SER A 40 9.52 -43.98 -45.83
N THR A 41 10.15 -44.61 -44.83
CA THR A 41 11.42 -45.32 -44.98
C THR A 41 11.37 -46.61 -44.18
N THR A 42 11.66 -47.73 -44.83
CA THR A 42 11.62 -49.05 -44.19
C THR A 42 12.86 -49.86 -44.55
N ALA A 43 13.21 -50.83 -43.72
CA ALA A 43 14.35 -51.71 -43.93
C ALA A 43 14.13 -53.08 -43.26
N ASP A 44 14.69 -54.10 -43.88
CA ASP A 44 15.05 -55.35 -43.20
C ASP A 44 16.41 -55.15 -42.50
N ASP A 45 16.41 -55.16 -41.17
CA ASP A 45 17.60 -54.89 -40.35
C ASP A 45 18.05 -56.19 -39.65
N SER A 46 19.19 -56.72 -40.10
CA SER A 46 19.74 -58.01 -39.65
C SER A 46 20.41 -57.96 -38.27
N GLY A 47 20.16 -56.93 -37.45
CA GLY A 47 20.71 -56.78 -36.10
C GLY A 47 20.29 -57.90 -35.13
N VAL A 48 19.21 -58.63 -35.44
CA VAL A 48 18.79 -59.85 -34.73
C VAL A 48 18.28 -60.88 -35.74
N GLY A 49 18.16 -62.13 -35.29
CA GLY A 49 17.47 -63.16 -36.06
C GLY A 49 18.20 -63.63 -37.30
N ILE A 50 17.50 -64.48 -38.06
CA ILE A 50 18.03 -65.08 -39.28
C ILE A 50 17.01 -65.10 -40.43
N ALA A 51 15.73 -64.83 -40.16
CA ALA A 51 14.69 -64.83 -41.18
C ALA A 51 14.46 -63.39 -41.68
N PRO A 52 14.83 -63.05 -42.93
CA PRO A 52 14.65 -61.72 -43.49
C PRO A 52 13.18 -61.46 -43.84
N TRP A 53 12.79 -60.18 -43.81
CA TRP A 53 11.52 -59.70 -44.32
C TRP A 53 11.60 -59.42 -45.82
N ALA A 54 10.75 -60.10 -46.58
CA ALA A 54 10.45 -59.76 -47.97
C ALA A 54 9.44 -58.60 -48.01
N ASP A 55 9.55 -57.79 -49.07
CA ASP A 55 8.63 -56.69 -49.36
C ASP A 55 8.44 -55.72 -48.17
N HIS A 56 9.52 -55.49 -47.40
CA HIS A 56 9.53 -54.62 -46.22
C HIS A 56 9.04 -53.19 -46.52
N ALA A 57 9.05 -52.75 -47.78
CA ALA A 57 8.52 -51.46 -48.22
C ALA A 57 7.00 -51.35 -48.10
N ASN A 58 6.27 -52.46 -48.05
CA ASN A 58 4.81 -52.39 -48.09
C ASN A 58 4.18 -51.94 -46.76
N ILE A 59 4.91 -51.93 -45.65
CA ILE A 59 4.36 -51.52 -44.35
C ILE A 59 4.05 -50.02 -44.21
N THR A 60 4.18 -49.25 -45.30
CA THR A 60 3.95 -47.80 -45.31
C THR A 60 2.48 -47.41 -45.45
N ALA A 61 1.59 -48.35 -45.78
CA ALA A 61 0.15 -48.11 -45.85
C ALA A 61 -0.63 -49.39 -45.48
N SER A 62 -1.84 -49.22 -44.94
CA SER A 62 -2.79 -50.33 -44.78
C SER A 62 -3.51 -50.54 -46.11
N ASP A 63 -2.99 -51.43 -46.94
CA ASP A 63 -3.47 -51.69 -48.30
C ASP A 63 -3.62 -53.19 -48.62
N ASN A 64 -3.48 -54.04 -47.59
CA ASN A 64 -3.57 -55.49 -47.67
C ASN A 64 -2.49 -56.13 -48.58
N SER A 65 -1.36 -55.45 -48.77
CA SER A 65 -0.15 -55.96 -49.40
C SER A 65 0.97 -56.12 -48.35
N PRO A 66 1.03 -57.20 -47.56
CA PRO A 66 1.90 -57.24 -46.39
C PRO A 66 3.38 -57.43 -46.72
N ALA A 67 4.26 -56.92 -45.87
CA ALA A 67 5.60 -57.47 -45.70
C ALA A 67 5.49 -58.87 -45.07
N SER A 68 6.33 -59.80 -45.52
CA SER A 68 6.24 -61.20 -45.12
C SER A 68 7.60 -61.79 -44.78
N ALA A 69 7.62 -62.76 -43.86
CA ALA A 69 8.79 -63.57 -43.60
C ALA A 69 8.39 -65.05 -43.41
N ILE A 70 9.37 -65.95 -43.49
CA ILE A 70 9.19 -67.37 -43.16
C ILE A 70 10.16 -67.71 -42.04
N ILE A 71 9.64 -68.10 -40.89
CA ILE A 71 10.42 -68.47 -39.72
C ILE A 71 10.47 -70.01 -39.62
N PRO A 72 11.60 -70.66 -39.96
CA PRO A 72 11.63 -72.08 -40.34
C PRO A 72 11.48 -73.05 -39.16
N ALA A 73 11.78 -72.63 -37.93
CA ALA A 73 11.76 -73.51 -36.76
C ALA A 73 11.36 -72.79 -35.47
N VAL A 74 10.89 -73.54 -34.48
CA VAL A 74 10.60 -73.04 -33.12
C VAL A 74 11.76 -72.21 -32.57
N ASP A 75 11.44 -71.12 -31.88
CA ASP A 75 12.38 -70.21 -31.22
C ASP A 75 13.40 -69.53 -32.13
N THR A 76 13.30 -69.72 -33.45
CA THR A 76 13.95 -68.84 -34.42
C THR A 76 13.11 -67.57 -34.61
N ILE A 77 13.78 -66.50 -35.05
CA ILE A 77 13.21 -65.15 -35.07
C ILE A 77 13.54 -64.45 -36.38
N THR A 78 12.70 -63.49 -36.76
CA THR A 78 12.96 -62.62 -37.91
C THR A 78 14.07 -61.61 -37.59
N HIS A 79 14.65 -61.05 -38.64
CA HIS A 79 15.27 -59.73 -38.61
C HIS A 79 14.28 -58.68 -38.05
N TYR A 80 14.80 -57.51 -37.72
CA TYR A 80 13.94 -56.37 -37.43
C TYR A 80 13.31 -55.87 -38.73
N LEU A 81 11.99 -55.83 -38.76
CA LEU A 81 11.24 -54.99 -39.68
C LEU A 81 11.26 -53.57 -39.10
N LYS A 82 12.11 -52.73 -39.68
CA LYS A 82 12.37 -51.38 -39.18
C LYS A 82 11.66 -50.37 -40.07
N ALA A 83 10.94 -49.45 -39.43
CA ALA A 83 10.26 -48.34 -40.08
C ALA A 83 10.72 -47.03 -39.46
N THR A 84 10.95 -46.01 -40.29
CA THR A 84 11.39 -44.68 -39.91
C THR A 84 10.76 -43.62 -40.83
N ASN A 85 11.04 -42.35 -40.55
CA ASN A 85 10.58 -41.20 -41.34
C ASN A 85 9.05 -41.08 -41.35
N PHE A 86 8.49 -40.96 -40.15
CA PHE A 86 7.05 -40.82 -39.90
C PHE A 86 6.53 -39.39 -40.12
N GLY A 87 7.37 -38.44 -40.55
CA GLY A 87 6.93 -37.11 -40.98
C GLY A 87 6.24 -36.26 -39.89
N PHE A 88 6.63 -36.40 -38.62
CA PHE A 88 6.10 -35.55 -37.55
C PHE A 88 6.56 -34.10 -37.69
N SER A 89 5.75 -33.18 -37.17
CA SER A 89 6.04 -31.74 -37.09
C SER A 89 5.56 -31.20 -35.75
N ILE A 90 6.05 -31.80 -34.66
CA ILE A 90 5.75 -31.38 -33.29
C ILE A 90 6.32 -29.97 -33.08
N PRO A 91 5.57 -29.02 -32.49
CA PRO A 91 6.05 -27.67 -32.24
C PRO A 91 7.29 -27.63 -31.34
N ALA A 92 8.21 -26.70 -31.61
CA ALA A 92 9.38 -26.47 -30.75
C ALA A 92 8.94 -26.12 -29.31
N GLY A 93 9.72 -26.54 -28.32
CA GLY A 93 9.42 -26.31 -26.90
C GLY A 93 8.40 -27.26 -26.27
N ALA A 94 7.78 -28.13 -27.07
CA ALA A 94 6.88 -29.14 -26.55
C ALA A 94 7.62 -30.20 -25.71
N ILE A 95 6.96 -30.67 -24.66
CA ILE A 95 7.37 -31.85 -23.90
C ILE A 95 6.72 -33.07 -24.54
N ILE A 96 7.49 -34.10 -24.86
CA ILE A 96 6.94 -35.39 -25.31
C ILE A 96 6.43 -36.14 -24.08
N ASP A 97 5.14 -36.45 -24.06
CA ASP A 97 4.47 -37.13 -22.95
C ASP A 97 4.45 -38.64 -23.15
N GLY A 98 4.25 -39.11 -24.38
CA GLY A 98 4.20 -40.53 -24.68
C GLY A 98 4.15 -40.87 -26.16
N ILE A 99 4.51 -42.10 -26.49
CA ILE A 99 4.57 -42.60 -27.86
C ILE A 99 3.80 -43.92 -27.93
N VAL A 100 2.87 -44.00 -28.87
CA VAL A 100 2.13 -45.21 -29.21
C VAL A 100 2.58 -45.70 -30.58
N VAL A 101 2.96 -46.97 -30.66
CA VAL A 101 3.29 -47.65 -31.92
C VAL A 101 2.24 -48.73 -32.16
N GLU A 102 1.67 -48.77 -33.35
CA GLU A 102 0.67 -49.75 -33.74
C GLU A 102 1.12 -50.51 -34.99
N TRP A 103 1.20 -51.84 -34.89
CA TRP A 103 1.54 -52.74 -35.98
C TRP A 103 0.31 -53.52 -36.41
N GLU A 104 -0.11 -53.37 -37.66
CA GLU A 104 -1.12 -54.21 -38.30
C GLU A 104 -0.48 -55.52 -38.75
N ARG A 105 -0.82 -56.60 -38.06
CA ARG A 105 -0.11 -57.87 -38.20
C ARG A 105 -1.07 -59.05 -38.14
N ARG A 106 -0.71 -60.12 -38.85
CA ARG A 106 -1.40 -61.41 -38.81
C ARG A 106 -0.43 -62.56 -39.05
N ASP A 107 -0.81 -63.74 -38.62
CA ASP A 107 -0.19 -64.97 -39.11
C ASP A 107 -0.95 -65.44 -40.36
N ALA A 108 -0.24 -65.75 -41.44
CA ALA A 108 -0.87 -66.22 -42.67
C ALA A 108 -1.47 -67.63 -42.52
N ASP A 109 -1.05 -68.40 -41.50
CA ASP A 109 -1.64 -69.69 -41.20
C ASP A 109 -3.03 -69.51 -40.56
N LEU A 110 -4.06 -70.14 -41.16
CA LEU A 110 -5.49 -70.00 -40.83
C LEU A 110 -5.90 -70.29 -39.36
N GLY A 111 -4.95 -70.66 -38.50
CA GLY A 111 -5.12 -70.88 -37.06
C GLY A 111 -4.52 -69.83 -36.12
N GLY A 112 -3.74 -68.85 -36.60
CA GLY A 112 -3.31 -67.67 -35.80
C GLY A 112 -2.47 -67.95 -34.54
N ALA A 113 -1.67 -69.03 -34.52
CA ALA A 113 -1.01 -69.47 -33.29
C ALA A 113 0.49 -69.78 -33.43
N ASN A 114 1.08 -69.57 -34.61
CA ASN A 114 2.47 -69.98 -34.89
C ASN A 114 3.47 -68.84 -34.65
N THR A 115 3.01 -67.59 -34.73
CA THR A 115 3.82 -66.39 -34.55
C THR A 115 3.48 -65.66 -33.24
N LYS A 116 4.49 -65.19 -32.51
CA LYS A 116 4.35 -64.11 -31.51
C LYS A 116 5.43 -63.05 -31.70
N ASP A 117 5.38 -61.99 -30.91
CA ASP A 117 6.46 -61.00 -30.91
C ASP A 117 7.74 -61.61 -30.32
N ASN A 118 8.86 -61.36 -30.99
CA ASN A 118 10.17 -61.51 -30.38
C ASN A 118 10.62 -60.23 -29.68
N ALA A 119 10.48 -59.09 -30.38
CA ALA A 119 10.87 -57.79 -29.89
C ALA A 119 10.04 -56.69 -30.57
N VAL A 120 9.59 -55.71 -29.80
CA VAL A 120 8.93 -54.49 -30.30
C VAL A 120 9.62 -53.31 -29.64
N ARG A 121 10.27 -52.45 -30.42
CA ARG A 121 11.15 -51.38 -29.90
C ARG A 121 10.99 -50.09 -30.68
N ILE A 122 11.33 -48.98 -30.02
CA ILE A 122 11.39 -47.66 -30.66
C ILE A 122 12.74 -47.45 -31.34
N VAL A 123 12.80 -46.59 -32.36
CA VAL A 123 14.02 -46.20 -33.07
C VAL A 123 14.27 -44.72 -32.81
N LYS A 124 15.45 -44.40 -32.27
CA LYS A 124 15.89 -43.03 -31.97
C LYS A 124 17.18 -42.73 -32.73
N GLY A 125 17.21 -41.64 -33.51
CA GLY A 125 18.40 -41.29 -34.31
C GLY A 125 18.85 -42.41 -35.26
N GLY A 126 17.91 -43.22 -35.75
CA GLY A 126 18.19 -44.40 -36.58
C GLY A 126 18.66 -45.65 -35.83
N THR A 127 18.86 -45.59 -34.51
CA THR A 127 19.28 -46.73 -33.68
C THR A 127 18.06 -47.38 -33.01
N ILE A 128 17.97 -48.71 -33.05
CA ILE A 128 16.91 -49.46 -32.37
C ILE A 128 17.18 -49.46 -30.86
N GLY A 129 16.22 -48.99 -30.07
CA GLY A 129 16.34 -48.86 -28.62
C GLY A 129 16.41 -50.22 -27.90
N SER A 130 16.70 -50.18 -26.61
CA SER A 130 16.85 -51.39 -25.78
C SER A 130 15.56 -51.83 -25.07
N THR A 131 14.64 -50.90 -24.81
CA THR A 131 13.39 -51.20 -24.12
C THR A 131 12.48 -52.01 -25.03
N ASP A 132 12.10 -53.20 -24.57
CA ASP A 132 11.24 -54.11 -25.30
C ASP A 132 9.79 -54.05 -24.81
N LYS A 133 8.84 -53.99 -25.75
CA LYS A 133 7.40 -54.01 -25.49
C LYS A 133 6.71 -55.23 -26.13
N ALA A 134 7.47 -56.24 -26.55
CA ALA A 134 6.92 -57.47 -27.14
C ALA A 134 5.76 -58.06 -26.33
N SER A 135 4.67 -58.40 -27.04
CA SER A 135 3.55 -59.11 -26.47
C SER A 135 3.81 -60.62 -26.45
N VAL A 136 3.34 -61.28 -25.38
CA VAL A 136 3.39 -62.75 -25.27
C VAL A 136 2.28 -63.44 -26.06
N SER A 137 1.27 -62.69 -26.51
CA SER A 137 0.14 -63.22 -27.29
C SER A 137 0.55 -63.57 -28.71
N THR A 138 -0.08 -64.61 -29.27
CA THR A 138 0.11 -64.98 -30.67
C THR A 138 -0.56 -63.99 -31.61
N TRP A 139 -0.03 -63.88 -32.83
CA TRP A 139 -0.55 -63.01 -33.87
C TRP A 139 -1.90 -63.56 -34.38
N PRO A 140 -2.92 -62.73 -34.60
CA PRO A 140 -4.23 -63.18 -35.05
C PRO A 140 -4.18 -63.78 -36.47
N ALA A 141 -5.21 -64.54 -36.86
CA ALA A 141 -5.33 -65.11 -38.21
C ALA A 141 -5.83 -64.11 -39.27
N SER A 142 -6.24 -62.91 -38.85
CA SER A 142 -6.69 -61.81 -39.70
C SER A 142 -5.99 -60.53 -39.29
N ASP A 143 -5.86 -59.55 -40.19
CA ASP A 143 -5.23 -58.28 -39.85
C ASP A 143 -5.90 -57.62 -38.65
N ALA A 144 -5.06 -57.22 -37.70
CA ALA A 144 -5.45 -56.36 -36.62
C ALA A 144 -4.24 -55.56 -36.15
N TYR A 145 -4.50 -54.33 -35.71
CA TYR A 145 -3.49 -53.54 -35.01
C TYR A 145 -3.24 -54.12 -33.63
N ALA A 146 -1.96 -54.33 -33.32
CA ALA A 146 -1.51 -54.42 -31.94
C ALA A 146 -0.86 -53.11 -31.52
N THR A 147 -1.29 -52.59 -30.38
CA THR A 147 -0.85 -51.33 -29.81
C THR A 147 0.23 -51.56 -28.76
N TYR A 148 1.29 -50.76 -28.82
CA TYR A 148 2.41 -50.76 -27.89
C TYR A 148 2.72 -49.35 -27.43
N GLY A 149 3.17 -49.21 -26.18
CA GLY A 149 3.35 -47.91 -25.55
C GLY A 149 2.03 -47.35 -25.02
N GLY A 150 1.96 -46.02 -24.90
CA GLY A 150 0.82 -45.33 -24.30
C GLY A 150 1.01 -43.82 -24.32
N SER A 151 -0.04 -43.09 -23.96
CA SER A 151 -0.03 -41.63 -23.93
C SER A 151 0.93 -41.01 -22.91
N SER A 152 1.50 -41.82 -22.01
CA SER A 152 2.52 -41.44 -21.04
C SER A 152 3.77 -42.33 -21.07
N ASP A 153 3.93 -43.14 -22.12
CA ASP A 153 5.03 -44.11 -22.24
C ASP A 153 6.13 -43.57 -23.16
N LEU A 154 7.29 -43.26 -22.58
CA LEU A 154 8.45 -42.73 -23.30
C LEU A 154 9.40 -43.83 -23.82
N TRP A 155 8.99 -45.11 -23.76
CA TRP A 155 9.78 -46.25 -24.22
C TRP A 155 11.15 -46.38 -23.54
N GLY A 156 11.26 -45.88 -22.30
CA GLY A 156 12.50 -45.90 -21.52
C GLY A 156 13.58 -44.93 -22.01
N GLU A 157 13.22 -43.99 -22.90
CA GLU A 157 14.10 -42.96 -23.44
C GLU A 157 13.67 -41.57 -22.95
N THR A 158 14.56 -40.59 -23.07
CA THR A 158 14.22 -39.16 -22.99
C THR A 158 14.09 -38.60 -24.41
N TRP A 159 13.02 -37.87 -24.71
CA TRP A 159 12.74 -37.39 -26.07
C TRP A 159 12.80 -35.87 -26.16
N THR A 160 13.47 -35.38 -27.19
CA THR A 160 13.35 -33.98 -27.65
C THR A 160 12.40 -33.91 -28.84
N VAL A 161 11.89 -32.72 -29.14
CA VAL A 161 11.09 -32.46 -30.35
C VAL A 161 11.88 -32.82 -31.62
N ASP A 162 13.17 -32.48 -31.65
CA ASP A 162 14.05 -32.79 -32.79
C ASP A 162 14.24 -34.29 -33.01
N ASP A 163 14.29 -35.07 -31.92
CA ASP A 163 14.35 -36.53 -32.01
C ASP A 163 13.11 -37.07 -32.73
N ILE A 164 11.91 -36.59 -32.39
CA ILE A 164 10.63 -37.06 -32.96
C ILE A 164 10.42 -36.59 -34.41
N ASN A 165 10.76 -35.33 -34.70
CA ASN A 165 10.64 -34.74 -36.03
C ASN A 165 11.72 -35.25 -37.01
N SER A 166 12.75 -35.93 -36.50
CA SER A 166 13.79 -36.53 -37.32
C SER A 166 13.24 -37.59 -38.27
N SER A 167 13.70 -37.57 -39.52
CA SER A 167 13.45 -38.65 -40.49
C SER A 167 14.00 -40.02 -40.03
N THR A 168 14.85 -40.04 -39.00
CA THR A 168 15.43 -41.28 -38.45
C THR A 168 14.71 -41.80 -37.21
N PHE A 169 13.66 -41.11 -36.73
CA PHE A 169 12.75 -41.63 -35.71
C PHE A 169 11.86 -42.73 -36.29
N GLY A 170 11.53 -43.73 -35.46
CA GLY A 170 10.56 -44.74 -35.85
C GLY A 170 10.41 -45.91 -34.89
N ALA A 171 10.14 -47.09 -35.44
CA ALA A 171 9.86 -48.31 -34.68
C ALA A 171 10.42 -49.56 -35.37
N ALA A 172 10.65 -50.62 -34.60
CA ALA A 172 11.13 -51.91 -35.08
C ALA A 172 10.38 -53.08 -34.45
N LEU A 173 10.05 -54.08 -35.27
CA LEU A 173 9.36 -55.31 -34.88
C LEU A 173 10.18 -56.53 -35.32
N SER A 174 10.31 -57.53 -34.45
CA SER A 174 10.82 -58.86 -34.79
C SER A 174 9.81 -59.90 -34.30
N ALA A 175 9.56 -60.92 -35.11
CA ALA A 175 8.61 -62.00 -34.84
C ALA A 175 9.34 -63.30 -34.47
N ARG A 176 8.69 -64.18 -33.71
CA ARG A 176 9.19 -65.49 -33.27
C ARG A 176 8.20 -66.59 -33.63
N ASN A 177 8.74 -67.71 -34.11
CA ASN A 177 7.96 -68.95 -34.25
C ASN A 177 7.86 -69.66 -32.88
N VAL A 178 6.63 -70.01 -32.47
CA VAL A 178 6.35 -70.70 -31.20
C VAL A 178 5.91 -72.16 -31.35
N THR A 179 5.83 -72.67 -32.57
CA THR A 179 5.43 -74.06 -32.85
C THR A 179 6.63 -74.93 -33.18
N THR A 180 6.63 -76.17 -32.67
CA THR A 180 7.68 -77.17 -32.88
C THR A 180 7.50 -78.01 -34.14
N THR A 181 6.39 -77.82 -34.87
CA THR A 181 5.97 -78.73 -35.96
C THR A 181 5.80 -78.07 -37.32
N SER A 182 5.86 -76.73 -37.42
CA SER A 182 5.73 -76.01 -38.70
C SER A 182 6.58 -74.73 -38.74
N SER A 183 6.83 -74.23 -39.96
CA SER A 183 7.26 -72.84 -40.14
C SER A 183 6.14 -71.89 -39.75
N ALA A 184 6.48 -70.69 -39.29
CA ALA A 184 5.53 -69.60 -39.08
C ALA A 184 5.66 -68.56 -40.19
N SER A 185 4.54 -67.96 -40.59
CA SER A 185 4.46 -67.02 -41.72
C SER A 185 3.92 -65.66 -41.24
N PRO A 186 4.73 -64.87 -40.51
CA PRO A 186 4.32 -63.55 -40.01
C PRO A 186 4.12 -62.56 -41.16
N TYR A 187 2.94 -61.92 -41.21
CA TYR A 187 2.61 -60.85 -42.14
C TYR A 187 2.38 -59.54 -41.38
N VAL A 188 2.93 -58.45 -41.91
CA VAL A 188 2.74 -57.10 -41.39
C VAL A 188 2.26 -56.23 -42.55
N ASP A 189 1.07 -55.67 -42.42
CA ASP A 189 0.48 -54.82 -43.47
C ASP A 189 0.88 -53.37 -43.32
N HIS A 190 0.90 -52.86 -42.08
CA HIS A 190 1.13 -51.44 -41.83
C HIS A 190 1.72 -51.21 -40.44
N VAL A 191 2.48 -50.13 -40.30
CA VAL A 191 2.85 -49.57 -39.00
C VAL A 191 2.50 -48.10 -38.95
N ARG A 192 1.99 -47.65 -37.80
CA ARG A 192 1.74 -46.24 -37.55
C ARG A 192 2.15 -45.83 -36.14
N VAL A 193 2.50 -44.57 -35.98
CA VAL A 193 2.93 -44.01 -34.69
C VAL A 193 2.06 -42.81 -34.34
N THR A 194 1.66 -42.69 -33.08
CA THR A 194 1.01 -41.51 -32.49
C THR A 194 1.90 -40.97 -31.38
N VAL A 195 2.13 -39.66 -31.38
CA VAL A 195 2.93 -38.96 -30.36
C VAL A 195 2.01 -38.06 -29.55
N TYR A 196 2.08 -38.19 -28.24
CA TYR A 196 1.40 -37.34 -27.26
C TYR A 196 2.42 -36.33 -26.73
N TYR A 197 2.06 -35.05 -26.70
CA TYR A 197 2.96 -33.98 -26.27
C TYR A 197 2.20 -32.82 -25.62
N THR A 198 2.88 -32.12 -24.72
CA THR A 198 2.39 -30.89 -24.12
C THR A 198 3.07 -29.73 -24.85
N PRO A 199 2.33 -28.86 -25.58
CA PRO A 199 2.93 -27.74 -26.30
C PRO A 199 3.71 -26.80 -25.37
N GLY A 200 4.78 -26.19 -25.89
CA GLY A 200 5.40 -25.05 -25.23
C GLY A 200 4.46 -23.84 -25.21
N ILE A 201 4.67 -22.92 -24.28
CA ILE A 201 3.83 -21.73 -24.13
C ILE A 201 4.41 -20.53 -24.89
N THR A 202 3.54 -19.55 -25.10
CA THR A 202 3.90 -18.20 -25.58
C THR A 202 3.91 -17.23 -24.41
N ILE A 203 5.01 -16.48 -24.28
CA ILE A 203 5.14 -15.38 -23.33
C ILE A 203 5.35 -14.10 -24.12
N GLY A 204 4.46 -13.13 -23.93
CA GLY A 204 4.46 -11.87 -24.66
C GLY A 204 4.09 -10.69 -23.78
N GLY A 205 4.37 -9.51 -24.31
CA GLY A 205 4.07 -8.26 -23.67
C GLY A 205 4.59 -7.07 -24.45
N THR A 206 4.81 -5.96 -23.76
CA THR A 206 5.28 -4.71 -24.36
C THR A 206 6.34 -4.11 -23.47
N VAL A 207 7.41 -3.61 -24.07
CA VAL A 207 8.47 -2.88 -23.40
C VAL A 207 8.18 -1.38 -23.49
N TYR A 208 8.24 -0.69 -22.35
CA TYR A 208 7.96 0.74 -22.23
C TYR A 208 9.17 1.50 -21.68
N THR A 209 9.27 2.77 -22.05
CA THR A 209 10.24 3.73 -21.48
C THR A 209 9.75 4.35 -20.17
N ASP A 210 8.48 4.15 -19.83
CA ASP A 210 7.81 4.63 -18.63
C ASP A 210 6.87 3.54 -18.06
N GLU A 211 6.01 3.91 -17.10
CA GLU A 211 5.05 3.01 -16.44
C GLU A 211 3.83 2.68 -17.33
N GLY A 212 4.09 2.09 -18.51
CA GLY A 212 3.08 1.47 -19.36
C GLY A 212 2.40 2.39 -20.39
N THR A 213 2.96 3.57 -20.66
CA THR A 213 2.36 4.55 -21.59
C THR A 213 3.14 4.68 -22.90
N THR A 214 4.45 4.90 -22.84
CA THR A 214 5.30 5.16 -24.00
C THR A 214 6.09 3.90 -24.35
N ASN A 215 5.73 3.22 -25.44
CA ASN A 215 6.45 2.03 -25.89
C ASN A 215 7.90 2.36 -26.29
N ILE A 216 8.78 1.37 -26.23
CA ILE A 216 10.22 1.53 -26.51
C ILE A 216 10.56 1.57 -28.01
N GLY A 217 9.62 1.19 -28.88
CA GLY A 217 9.84 0.99 -30.31
C GLY A 217 10.48 -0.36 -30.67
N ALA A 218 10.94 -0.46 -31.92
CA ALA A 218 11.43 -1.71 -32.51
C ALA A 218 12.89 -2.05 -32.20
N ASN A 219 13.24 -3.32 -32.41
CA ASN A 219 14.60 -3.87 -32.34
C ASN A 219 15.21 -3.71 -30.95
N LYS A 220 14.46 -4.09 -29.92
CA LYS A 220 14.97 -4.34 -28.58
C LYS A 220 14.83 -5.81 -28.28
N THR A 221 15.95 -6.48 -28.07
CA THR A 221 15.93 -7.91 -27.75
C THR A 221 15.41 -8.11 -26.33
N VAL A 222 14.37 -8.92 -26.20
CA VAL A 222 13.80 -9.37 -24.93
C VAL A 222 14.10 -10.85 -24.78
N ALA A 223 14.69 -11.20 -23.65
CA ALA A 223 14.98 -12.58 -23.27
C ALA A 223 14.09 -13.03 -22.12
N VAL A 224 13.82 -14.34 -22.05
CA VAL A 224 13.16 -14.98 -20.90
C VAL A 224 14.05 -16.06 -20.31
N SER A 225 14.25 -15.99 -18.99
CA SER A 225 14.88 -17.04 -18.19
C SER A 225 13.83 -17.79 -17.36
N VAL A 226 13.95 -19.11 -17.28
CA VAL A 226 13.11 -19.99 -16.45
C VAL A 226 13.94 -20.51 -15.29
N ASN A 227 13.46 -20.29 -14.07
CA ASN A 227 14.09 -20.70 -12.81
C ASN A 227 15.56 -20.26 -12.66
N GLY A 228 15.93 -19.12 -13.27
CA GLY A 228 17.28 -18.58 -13.20
C GLY A 228 18.31 -19.32 -14.06
N ALA A 229 17.88 -20.16 -15.00
CA ALA A 229 18.75 -20.71 -16.02
C ALA A 229 19.11 -19.67 -17.10
N ALA A 230 20.00 -20.03 -18.04
CA ALA A 230 20.25 -19.24 -19.24
C ALA A 230 18.95 -18.92 -19.99
N ALA A 231 18.98 -17.89 -20.85
CA ALA A 231 17.83 -17.52 -21.67
C ALA A 231 17.23 -18.74 -22.39
N ALA A 232 15.95 -19.02 -22.11
CA ALA A 232 15.18 -20.10 -22.71
C ALA A 232 14.67 -19.72 -24.10
N GLY A 233 14.59 -18.42 -24.40
CA GLY A 233 14.26 -17.88 -25.70
C GLY A 233 14.36 -16.36 -25.72
N THR A 234 14.36 -15.80 -26.92
CA THR A 234 14.45 -14.37 -27.18
C THR A 234 13.49 -13.98 -28.29
N ASP A 235 13.08 -12.71 -28.31
CA ASP A 235 12.38 -12.09 -29.44
C ASP A 235 12.72 -10.58 -29.47
N ASP A 236 12.62 -9.96 -30.64
CA ASP A 236 12.84 -8.53 -30.80
C ASP A 236 11.52 -7.77 -30.76
N THR A 237 11.50 -6.62 -30.09
CA THR A 237 10.30 -5.78 -30.12
C THR A 237 9.97 -5.28 -31.52
N ASP A 238 8.67 -5.18 -31.83
CA ASP A 238 8.17 -4.53 -33.03
C ASP A 238 8.10 -3.00 -32.88
N ALA A 239 7.60 -2.28 -33.91
CA ALA A 239 7.47 -0.82 -33.88
C ALA A 239 6.56 -0.27 -32.78
N SER A 240 5.74 -1.12 -32.15
CA SER A 240 4.88 -0.80 -31.02
C SER A 240 5.48 -1.25 -29.68
N GLY A 241 6.73 -1.72 -29.66
CA GLY A 241 7.41 -2.24 -28.47
C GLY A 241 6.94 -3.64 -28.05
N VAL A 242 6.17 -4.35 -28.88
CA VAL A 242 5.58 -5.66 -28.54
C VAL A 242 6.57 -6.77 -28.86
N TYR A 243 6.67 -7.77 -27.98
CA TYR A 243 7.43 -9.01 -28.19
C TYR A 243 6.55 -10.24 -27.90
N SER A 244 6.91 -11.38 -28.49
CA SER A 244 6.20 -12.66 -28.37
C SER A 244 7.17 -13.84 -28.49
N ILE A 245 7.69 -14.31 -27.35
CA ILE A 245 8.58 -15.47 -27.28
C ILE A 245 7.73 -16.74 -27.23
N THR A 246 7.90 -17.64 -28.20
CA THR A 246 7.09 -18.86 -28.34
C THR A 246 7.91 -20.12 -28.07
N GLY A 247 7.23 -21.23 -27.74
CA GLY A 247 7.88 -22.53 -27.56
C GLY A 247 8.72 -22.60 -26.27
N ILE A 248 8.28 -21.93 -25.21
CA ILE A 248 8.96 -21.98 -23.91
C ILE A 248 8.34 -23.07 -23.05
N THR A 249 9.17 -23.96 -22.50
CA THR A 249 8.72 -24.96 -21.54
C THR A 249 8.60 -24.32 -20.16
N VAL A 250 7.37 -24.13 -19.69
CA VAL A 250 7.06 -23.58 -18.36
C VAL A 250 5.99 -24.43 -17.71
N VAL A 251 6.17 -24.76 -16.44
CA VAL A 251 5.12 -25.36 -15.61
C VAL A 251 4.61 -24.36 -14.56
N ALA A 252 3.40 -24.57 -14.08
CA ALA A 252 2.81 -23.73 -13.05
C ALA A 252 3.72 -23.69 -11.80
N GLY A 253 4.13 -22.49 -11.39
CA GLY A 253 5.00 -22.28 -10.24
C GLY A 253 6.47 -22.00 -10.57
N ASP A 254 6.88 -22.14 -11.83
CA ASP A 254 8.22 -21.72 -12.26
C ASP A 254 8.39 -20.21 -12.11
N VAL A 255 9.60 -19.79 -11.76
CA VAL A 255 9.98 -18.36 -11.71
C VAL A 255 10.45 -17.94 -13.09
N LEU A 256 9.81 -16.94 -13.66
CA LEU A 256 10.14 -16.36 -14.96
C LEU A 256 10.79 -15.00 -14.77
N THR A 257 11.87 -14.75 -15.49
CA THR A 257 12.55 -13.46 -15.54
C THR A 257 12.60 -12.98 -16.97
N LEU A 258 11.93 -11.87 -17.27
CA LEU A 258 11.94 -11.26 -18.58
C LEU A 258 12.74 -9.97 -18.51
N TYR A 259 13.69 -9.79 -19.42
CA TYR A 259 14.63 -8.69 -19.38
C TYR A 259 15.02 -8.22 -20.77
N VAL A 260 15.41 -6.95 -20.87
CA VAL A 260 15.96 -6.38 -22.11
C VAL A 260 17.45 -6.74 -22.17
N ASP A 261 17.82 -7.53 -23.17
CA ASP A 261 19.10 -8.23 -23.29
C ASP A 261 20.03 -7.59 -24.32
N ASP A 262 21.29 -7.39 -23.97
CA ASP A 262 22.36 -6.76 -24.77
C ASP A 262 22.03 -5.36 -25.35
N GLU A 263 20.99 -4.70 -24.84
CA GLU A 263 20.57 -3.36 -25.26
C GLU A 263 21.13 -2.22 -24.39
N THR A 264 21.02 -0.97 -24.83
CA THR A 264 21.36 0.18 -23.99
C THR A 264 20.37 0.40 -22.84
N GLU A 265 19.09 0.12 -23.10
CA GLU A 265 18.02 0.18 -22.14
C GLU A 265 17.98 -1.09 -21.31
N LYS A 266 17.65 -0.95 -20.02
CA LYS A 266 17.56 -2.08 -19.09
C LYS A 266 16.21 -2.03 -18.39
N GLY A 267 15.64 -3.19 -18.11
CA GLY A 267 14.38 -3.35 -17.36
C GLY A 267 14.16 -4.83 -17.13
N VAL A 268 13.58 -5.19 -15.99
CA VAL A 268 13.33 -6.58 -15.63
C VAL A 268 11.93 -6.75 -15.05
N THR A 269 11.26 -7.81 -15.48
CA THR A 269 10.01 -8.29 -14.90
C THR A 269 10.21 -9.69 -14.37
N VAL A 270 9.95 -9.87 -13.08
CA VAL A 270 9.96 -11.18 -12.42
C VAL A 270 8.53 -11.60 -12.12
N THR A 271 8.15 -12.80 -12.54
CA THR A 271 6.85 -13.39 -12.21
C THR A 271 6.94 -14.87 -11.89
N VAL A 272 5.87 -15.42 -11.30
CA VAL A 272 5.67 -16.86 -11.18
C VAL A 272 4.65 -17.29 -12.24
N GLY A 273 5.08 -18.16 -13.14
CA GLY A 273 4.34 -18.58 -14.33
C GLY A 273 3.16 -19.50 -14.02
N THR A 274 2.13 -19.44 -14.87
CA THR A 274 0.91 -20.25 -14.77
C THR A 274 1.04 -21.64 -15.41
N GLY A 275 2.12 -21.87 -16.17
CA GLY A 275 2.26 -23.02 -17.04
C GLY A 275 1.51 -22.93 -18.36
N SER A 276 0.74 -21.85 -18.60
CA SER A 276 -0.03 -21.58 -19.83
C SER A 276 0.47 -20.30 -20.51
N ASP A 277 -0.03 -19.97 -21.70
CA ASP A 277 0.28 -18.72 -22.39
C ASP A 277 0.09 -17.47 -21.50
N MET A 278 1.04 -16.54 -21.57
CA MET A 278 1.09 -15.32 -20.77
C MET A 278 1.35 -14.12 -21.69
N THR A 279 0.33 -13.34 -22.02
CA THR A 279 0.40 -12.32 -23.10
C THR A 279 0.52 -10.87 -22.64
N ASN A 280 0.51 -10.60 -21.32
CA ASN A 280 0.55 -9.25 -20.74
C ASN A 280 1.71 -9.07 -19.75
N ILE A 281 2.87 -9.63 -20.08
CA ILE A 281 4.06 -9.53 -19.24
C ILE A 281 4.87 -8.34 -19.74
N HIS A 282 4.59 -7.15 -19.24
CA HIS A 282 5.28 -5.93 -19.68
C HIS A 282 6.63 -5.75 -18.99
N ILE A 283 7.55 -5.02 -19.63
CA ILE A 283 8.83 -4.57 -19.04
C ILE A 283 8.87 -3.04 -19.09
N PHE A 284 9.26 -2.39 -17.98
CA PHE A 284 9.45 -0.94 -17.94
C PHE A 284 10.95 -0.63 -17.79
N GLN A 285 11.43 0.30 -18.61
CA GLN A 285 12.82 0.74 -18.58
C GLN A 285 13.17 1.32 -17.21
N ASN A 286 14.28 0.86 -16.62
CA ASN A 286 14.80 1.21 -15.30
C ASN A 286 13.97 0.67 -14.12
N TYR A 287 13.09 -0.30 -14.33
CA TYR A 287 12.31 -0.92 -13.26
C TYR A 287 12.64 -2.39 -13.05
N LEU A 288 12.60 -2.78 -11.79
CA LEU A 288 12.25 -4.14 -11.39
C LEU A 288 10.73 -4.21 -11.19
N ILE A 289 10.05 -4.97 -12.02
CA ILE A 289 8.62 -5.25 -11.86
C ILE A 289 8.45 -6.57 -11.10
N THR A 290 7.69 -6.54 -10.00
CA THR A 290 7.42 -7.72 -9.15
C THR A 290 5.99 -8.21 -9.35
N ARG A 291 5.81 -9.39 -9.96
CA ARG A 291 4.51 -9.98 -10.28
C ARG A 291 4.38 -11.41 -9.76
N CYS A 292 3.14 -11.88 -9.63
CA CYS A 292 2.86 -13.31 -9.59
C CYS A 292 1.58 -13.59 -10.37
N ASP A 293 1.67 -14.42 -11.41
CA ASP A 293 0.53 -14.77 -12.26
C ASP A 293 -0.07 -16.14 -11.88
N ASN A 294 0.52 -16.88 -10.93
CA ASN A 294 0.08 -18.22 -10.48
C ASN A 294 -0.68 -18.22 -9.13
N SER A 295 -1.60 -17.27 -8.90
CA SER A 295 -2.36 -17.15 -7.63
C SER A 295 -1.47 -17.17 -6.37
N CYS A 296 -0.40 -16.39 -6.37
CA CYS A 296 0.60 -16.36 -5.31
C CYS A 296 1.05 -14.93 -4.97
N SER A 297 2.02 -14.81 -4.08
CA SER A 297 2.76 -13.56 -3.84
C SER A 297 4.22 -13.76 -4.20
N LEU A 298 4.84 -12.77 -4.83
CA LEU A 298 6.26 -12.83 -5.15
C LEU A 298 7.08 -12.57 -3.88
N SER A 299 8.10 -13.39 -3.64
CA SER A 299 8.96 -13.29 -2.44
C SER A 299 10.41 -13.02 -2.80
N ASN A 300 11.25 -12.70 -1.79
CA ASN A 300 12.70 -12.62 -1.97
C ASN A 300 13.28 -13.93 -2.52
N ALA A 301 12.75 -15.10 -2.12
CA ALA A 301 13.23 -16.37 -2.64
C ALA A 301 12.99 -16.49 -4.15
N ASN A 302 11.83 -16.04 -4.64
CA ASN A 302 11.57 -16.02 -6.08
C ASN A 302 12.51 -15.05 -6.81
N ILE A 303 12.69 -13.84 -6.28
CA ILE A 303 13.59 -12.84 -6.88
C ILE A 303 15.04 -13.33 -6.90
N ASN A 304 15.49 -14.07 -5.89
CA ASN A 304 16.81 -14.67 -5.85
C ASN A 304 16.97 -15.78 -6.90
N THR A 305 15.95 -16.63 -7.06
CA THR A 305 15.92 -17.61 -8.16
C THR A 305 16.02 -16.89 -9.51
N ALA A 306 15.24 -15.83 -9.71
CA ALA A 306 15.28 -15.01 -10.91
C ALA A 306 16.66 -14.36 -11.18
N ASN A 307 17.38 -14.00 -10.11
CA ASN A 307 18.71 -13.38 -10.19
C ASN A 307 19.82 -14.35 -10.62
N ASN A 308 19.58 -15.67 -10.64
CA ASN A 308 20.64 -16.67 -10.82
C ASN A 308 21.10 -16.88 -12.28
N ASN A 309 20.67 -16.03 -13.21
CA ASN A 309 21.05 -16.12 -14.64
C ASN A 309 22.51 -15.66 -14.90
N GLY A 310 23.17 -14.99 -13.94
CA GLY A 310 24.53 -14.46 -14.14
C GLY A 310 24.65 -13.45 -15.28
N ASP A 311 23.50 -12.94 -15.73
CA ASP A 311 23.35 -12.03 -16.84
C ASP A 311 23.52 -10.59 -16.34
N THR A 312 24.43 -9.85 -16.97
CA THR A 312 24.80 -8.50 -16.55
C THR A 312 23.64 -7.50 -16.67
N ASP A 313 22.62 -7.82 -17.45
CA ASP A 313 21.50 -6.91 -17.71
C ASP A 313 20.43 -6.99 -16.63
N ILE A 314 20.30 -8.16 -15.99
CA ILE A 314 19.50 -8.32 -14.79
C ILE A 314 20.20 -7.62 -13.62
N ASP A 315 21.52 -7.85 -13.45
CA ASP A 315 22.34 -7.23 -12.41
C ASP A 315 22.36 -5.69 -12.51
N ALA A 316 22.21 -5.15 -13.72
CA ALA A 316 22.09 -3.71 -13.96
C ALA A 316 20.78 -3.09 -13.43
N ILE A 317 19.77 -3.91 -13.13
CA ILE A 317 18.49 -3.49 -12.54
C ILE A 317 18.44 -3.82 -11.06
N TYR A 318 18.74 -5.05 -10.67
CA TYR A 318 18.71 -5.47 -9.29
C TYR A 318 19.67 -6.62 -9.01
N THR A 319 19.98 -6.79 -7.72
CA THR A 319 20.67 -7.98 -7.22
C THR A 319 19.82 -8.61 -6.12
N GLY A 320 19.83 -9.95 -6.03
CA GLY A 320 19.07 -10.72 -5.05
C GLY A 320 19.97 -11.72 -4.31
N THR A 321 20.18 -11.51 -3.01
CA THR A 321 20.76 -12.52 -2.11
C THR A 321 19.88 -12.72 -0.88
N THR A 322 20.12 -12.02 0.23
CA THR A 322 19.20 -11.97 1.36
C THR A 322 18.29 -10.74 1.27
N THR A 323 18.84 -9.64 0.77
CA THR A 323 18.15 -8.40 0.45
C THR A 323 18.00 -8.30 -1.07
N ILE A 324 16.84 -7.84 -1.52
CA ILE A 324 16.67 -7.40 -2.92
C ILE A 324 17.15 -5.96 -2.98
N THR A 325 18.08 -5.66 -3.87
CA THR A 325 18.61 -4.30 -4.03
C THR A 325 18.48 -3.88 -5.48
N THR A 326 17.63 -2.89 -5.79
CA THR A 326 17.66 -2.27 -7.12
C THR A 326 18.88 -1.35 -7.22
N ALA A 327 19.50 -1.28 -8.40
CA ALA A 327 20.67 -0.46 -8.64
C ALA A 327 20.35 1.05 -8.57
N GLU A 328 21.38 1.89 -8.50
CA GLU A 328 21.22 3.35 -8.45
C GLU A 328 20.39 3.87 -9.62
N GLY A 329 19.38 4.67 -9.31
CA GLY A 329 18.44 5.21 -10.28
C GLY A 329 17.38 4.22 -10.78
N LYS A 330 17.39 2.96 -10.33
CA LYS A 330 16.43 1.92 -10.74
C LYS A 330 15.30 1.78 -9.73
N SER A 331 14.08 1.76 -10.24
CA SER A 331 12.84 1.79 -9.47
C SER A 331 12.26 0.38 -9.25
N LEU A 332 11.33 0.26 -8.31
CA LEU A 332 10.55 -0.97 -8.10
C LEU A 332 9.08 -0.70 -8.39
N TYR A 333 8.44 -1.61 -9.12
CA TYR A 333 7.02 -1.50 -9.51
C TYR A 333 6.24 -2.77 -9.17
N ILE A 334 5.12 -2.63 -8.45
CA ILE A 334 4.18 -3.72 -8.14
C ILE A 334 2.91 -3.46 -8.97
N PRO A 335 2.63 -4.27 -10.01
CA PRO A 335 1.47 -4.03 -10.87
C PRO A 335 0.15 -4.40 -10.21
N ALA A 336 -0.94 -3.82 -10.74
CA ALA A 336 -2.30 -4.06 -10.26
C ALA A 336 -2.65 -5.55 -10.28
N SER A 337 -3.39 -6.00 -9.27
CA SER A 337 -3.77 -7.41 -9.06
C SER A 337 -2.63 -8.37 -8.74
N HIS A 338 -1.40 -7.88 -8.55
CA HIS A 338 -0.27 -8.70 -8.09
C HIS A 338 0.15 -8.34 -6.67
N THR A 339 0.62 -9.34 -5.94
CA THR A 339 1.09 -9.18 -4.57
C THR A 339 2.60 -9.38 -4.49
N PHE A 340 3.31 -8.42 -3.91
CA PHE A 340 4.70 -8.56 -3.51
C PHE A 340 4.78 -8.70 -1.98
N ALA A 341 5.29 -9.84 -1.51
CA ALA A 341 5.40 -10.18 -0.10
C ALA A 341 6.85 -10.54 0.26
N PRO A 342 7.76 -9.56 0.36
CA PRO A 342 9.13 -9.84 0.71
C PRO A 342 9.23 -10.24 2.19
N ALA A 343 9.70 -11.45 2.44
CA ALA A 343 10.00 -11.93 3.80
C ALA A 343 11.31 -11.35 4.36
N ASN A 344 12.14 -10.72 3.53
CA ASN A 344 13.42 -10.12 3.88
C ASN A 344 13.51 -8.65 3.40
N PRO A 345 14.52 -7.87 3.82
CA PRO A 345 14.62 -6.47 3.43
C PRO A 345 14.66 -6.23 1.92
N VAL A 346 14.23 -5.04 1.51
CA VAL A 346 14.28 -4.53 0.14
C VAL A 346 14.97 -3.17 0.15
N SER A 347 15.96 -2.97 -0.70
CA SER A 347 16.61 -1.68 -0.93
C SER A 347 16.28 -1.18 -2.35
N VAL A 348 15.88 0.09 -2.45
CA VAL A 348 15.44 0.69 -3.70
C VAL A 348 16.29 1.93 -4.02
N GLY A 349 17.07 1.83 -5.10
CA GLY A 349 17.91 2.90 -5.64
C GLY A 349 17.15 3.96 -6.47
N GLY A 350 15.83 3.87 -6.56
CA GLY A 350 14.98 4.74 -7.37
C GLY A 350 13.65 5.09 -6.71
N SER A 351 12.59 5.15 -7.52
CA SER A 351 11.21 5.36 -7.06
C SER A 351 10.57 4.03 -6.65
N TRP A 352 9.52 4.12 -5.84
CA TRP A 352 8.65 3.00 -5.49
C TRP A 352 7.24 3.26 -6.00
N THR A 353 6.73 2.37 -6.83
CA THR A 353 5.36 2.46 -7.34
C THR A 353 4.62 1.16 -7.04
N ASP A 354 3.74 1.18 -6.06
CA ASP A 354 2.78 0.10 -5.79
C ASP A 354 1.40 0.50 -6.30
N VAL A 355 0.91 -0.21 -7.31
CA VAL A 355 -0.49 -0.15 -7.78
C VAL A 355 -1.21 -1.49 -7.60
N GLY A 356 -0.56 -2.45 -6.93
CA GLY A 356 -1.07 -3.78 -6.61
C GLY A 356 -1.26 -3.94 -5.11
N THR A 357 -0.53 -4.88 -4.51
CA THR A 357 -0.55 -5.09 -3.06
C THR A 357 0.85 -5.39 -2.55
N PHE A 358 1.33 -4.55 -1.64
CA PHE A 358 2.56 -4.80 -0.90
C PHE A 358 2.25 -5.37 0.49
N SER A 359 2.81 -6.55 0.79
CA SER A 359 2.63 -7.26 2.05
C SER A 359 3.98 -7.42 2.76
N PRO A 360 4.45 -6.41 3.52
CA PRO A 360 5.82 -6.36 4.03
C PRO A 360 6.15 -7.43 5.07
N GLY A 361 5.16 -8.03 5.75
CA GLY A 361 5.44 -8.82 6.96
C GLY A 361 6.22 -7.98 7.97
N THR A 362 7.44 -8.41 8.31
CA THR A 362 8.40 -7.66 9.16
C THR A 362 9.57 -7.04 8.39
N SER A 363 9.51 -7.02 7.05
CA SER A 363 10.59 -6.50 6.21
C SER A 363 10.81 -5.00 6.40
N THR A 364 12.06 -4.59 6.14
CA THR A 364 12.44 -3.18 6.05
C THR A 364 12.60 -2.80 4.59
N VAL A 365 11.98 -1.71 4.16
CA VAL A 365 12.25 -1.08 2.86
C VAL A 365 13.22 0.09 3.07
N THR A 366 14.32 0.10 2.33
CA THR A 366 15.37 1.13 2.41
C THR A 366 15.52 1.84 1.07
N PHE A 367 15.19 3.13 1.05
CA PHE A 367 15.44 4.01 -0.07
C PHE A 367 16.88 4.53 -0.06
N SER A 368 17.64 4.22 -1.11
CA SER A 368 19.11 4.39 -1.15
C SER A 368 19.63 5.24 -2.30
N ALA A 369 18.75 5.71 -3.20
CA ALA A 369 19.09 6.63 -4.30
C ALA A 369 19.93 7.83 -3.85
N THR A 370 20.90 8.24 -4.65
CA THR A 370 21.73 9.43 -4.41
C THR A 370 21.24 10.68 -5.16
N ALA A 371 20.33 10.48 -6.12
CA ALA A 371 19.68 11.56 -6.85
C ALA A 371 18.32 11.94 -6.26
N THR A 372 17.95 13.22 -6.36
CA THR A 372 16.64 13.74 -5.98
C THR A 372 15.56 13.45 -7.04
N GLY A 373 14.30 13.72 -6.71
CA GLY A 373 13.17 13.63 -7.64
C GLY A 373 12.56 12.23 -7.72
N LYS A 374 12.82 11.37 -6.73
CA LYS A 374 12.19 10.06 -6.61
C LYS A 374 10.81 10.21 -5.97
N THR A 375 9.95 9.24 -6.24
CA THR A 375 8.56 9.25 -5.78
C THR A 375 8.21 7.94 -5.08
N ILE A 376 7.24 8.00 -4.19
CA ILE A 376 6.68 6.85 -3.48
C ILE A 376 5.16 6.88 -3.61
N THR A 377 4.62 5.89 -4.30
CA THR A 377 3.18 5.64 -4.44
C THR A 377 2.87 4.29 -3.80
N THR A 378 1.87 4.24 -2.92
CA THR A 378 1.54 3.03 -2.14
C THR A 378 0.19 2.41 -2.49
N THR A 379 -0.74 3.18 -3.07
CA THR A 379 -2.13 2.77 -3.37
C THR A 379 -2.81 2.11 -2.15
N GLY A 380 -2.48 2.58 -0.94
CA GLY A 380 -3.05 2.12 0.32
C GLY A 380 -2.35 0.93 0.98
N SER A 381 -1.35 0.31 0.34
CA SER A 381 -0.48 -0.65 1.01
C SER A 381 0.34 0.02 2.12
N SER A 382 0.78 -0.76 3.09
CA SER A 382 1.61 -0.27 4.21
C SER A 382 3.05 -0.76 4.10
N PHE A 383 3.99 0.04 4.57
CA PHE A 383 5.33 -0.44 4.95
C PHE A 383 5.32 -0.95 6.39
N ASN A 384 6.26 -1.83 6.75
CA ASN A 384 6.53 -2.12 8.16
C ASN A 384 7.59 -1.16 8.72
N ASN A 385 8.87 -1.40 8.41
CA ASN A 385 9.93 -0.43 8.66
C ASN A 385 10.31 0.24 7.35
N LEU A 386 10.47 1.56 7.39
CA LEU A 386 10.85 2.37 6.23
C LEU A 386 12.08 3.19 6.55
N THR A 387 13.12 3.09 5.73
CA THR A 387 14.40 3.79 5.93
C THR A 387 14.76 4.61 4.70
N PHE A 388 15.25 5.83 4.93
CA PHE A 388 15.86 6.69 3.91
C PHE A 388 17.35 6.83 4.23
N ASP A 389 18.21 6.31 3.36
CA ASP A 389 19.67 6.24 3.59
C ASP A 389 20.51 6.55 2.34
N GLY A 390 19.93 7.21 1.35
CA GLY A 390 20.68 7.66 0.17
C GLY A 390 21.28 9.05 0.37
N VAL A 391 22.60 9.17 0.33
CA VAL A 391 23.31 10.45 0.45
C VAL A 391 23.02 11.32 -0.77
N GLY A 392 22.41 12.49 -0.55
CA GLY A 392 21.97 13.40 -1.63
C GLY A 392 20.63 13.03 -2.27
N GLY A 393 20.09 11.85 -1.95
CA GLY A 393 18.80 11.37 -2.43
C GLY A 393 17.63 12.23 -1.97
N GLY A 394 16.53 12.16 -2.70
CA GLY A 394 15.30 12.87 -2.35
C GLY A 394 14.05 12.16 -2.85
N TRP A 395 13.10 11.92 -1.94
CA TRP A 395 11.84 11.23 -2.20
C TRP A 395 10.64 12.05 -1.74
N ALA A 396 9.59 12.07 -2.56
CA ALA A 396 8.29 12.62 -2.23
C ALA A 396 7.24 11.51 -2.17
N PHE A 397 6.42 11.50 -1.12
CA PHE A 397 5.20 10.70 -1.11
C PHE A 397 4.18 11.28 -2.09
N GLN A 398 3.46 10.40 -2.81
CA GLN A 398 2.46 10.80 -3.80
C GLN A 398 1.03 10.58 -3.29
N ASP A 399 0.88 9.76 -2.26
CA ASP A 399 -0.40 9.42 -1.62
C ASP A 399 -0.25 9.28 -0.10
N ASN A 400 -1.40 9.19 0.58
CA ASN A 400 -1.43 8.96 2.02
C ASN A 400 -0.81 7.59 2.33
N SER A 401 0.15 7.56 3.24
CA SER A 401 1.00 6.39 3.46
C SER A 401 0.97 5.91 4.92
N THR A 402 1.06 4.59 5.11
CA THR A 402 1.11 3.96 6.42
C THR A 402 2.41 3.19 6.62
N ILE A 403 3.08 3.43 7.75
CA ILE A 403 4.28 2.74 8.21
C ILE A 403 3.97 2.12 9.57
N THR A 404 3.80 0.81 9.65
CA THR A 404 3.27 0.16 10.86
C THR A 404 4.27 0.08 12.02
N ALA A 405 5.57 0.25 11.75
CA ALA A 405 6.62 0.34 12.74
C ALA A 405 7.40 1.66 12.61
N THR A 406 8.70 1.61 12.33
CA THR A 406 9.56 2.80 12.40
C THR A 406 9.85 3.38 11.02
N LEU A 407 9.65 4.68 10.88
CA LEU A 407 10.21 5.49 9.80
C LEU A 407 11.56 6.08 10.25
N THR A 408 12.62 5.77 9.53
CA THR A 408 13.98 6.24 9.81
C THR A 408 14.51 7.10 8.67
N VAL A 409 15.03 8.29 8.99
CA VAL A 409 15.74 9.14 8.02
C VAL A 409 17.18 9.30 8.46
N THR A 410 18.07 8.55 7.80
CA THR A 410 19.50 8.50 8.07
C THR A 410 20.29 9.44 7.17
N ASN A 411 19.93 9.53 5.88
CA ASN A 411 20.52 10.42 4.89
C ASN A 411 19.43 10.92 3.91
N GLY A 412 19.74 11.98 3.16
CA GLY A 412 18.88 12.44 2.07
C GLY A 412 17.64 13.21 2.53
N SER A 413 16.71 13.46 1.61
CA SER A 413 15.51 14.25 1.86
C SER A 413 14.24 13.40 1.74
N LEU A 414 13.40 13.47 2.77
CA LEU A 414 12.03 12.97 2.74
C LEU A 414 11.06 14.14 2.69
N ASP A 415 10.15 14.15 1.72
CA ASP A 415 9.05 15.09 1.62
C ASP A 415 7.70 14.38 1.68
N ALA A 416 6.87 14.72 2.67
CA ALA A 416 5.49 14.26 2.74
C ALA A 416 4.61 14.85 1.64
N ASN A 417 5.03 15.94 0.97
CA ASN A 417 4.38 16.49 -0.21
C ASN A 417 2.86 16.78 -0.02
N GLY A 418 2.48 17.15 1.21
CA GLY A 418 1.10 17.44 1.57
C GLY A 418 0.22 16.24 1.87
N THR A 419 0.73 15.01 1.81
CA THR A 419 -0.02 13.79 2.14
C THR A 419 -0.06 13.53 3.65
N ASP A 420 -1.03 12.73 4.09
CA ASP A 420 -1.09 12.25 5.47
C ASP A 420 -0.16 11.03 5.64
N ILE A 421 0.62 11.04 6.72
CA ILE A 421 1.54 9.96 7.08
C ILE A 421 1.06 9.35 8.40
N THR A 422 0.69 8.08 8.39
CA THR A 422 0.43 7.32 9.62
C THR A 422 1.64 6.46 9.94
N VAL A 423 2.22 6.62 11.12
CA VAL A 423 3.46 5.93 11.51
C VAL A 423 3.49 5.62 13.00
N ALA A 424 4.07 4.49 13.41
CA ALA A 424 4.22 4.24 14.84
C ALA A 424 5.27 5.19 15.45
N ASN A 425 6.49 5.16 14.91
CA ASN A 425 7.62 5.94 15.41
C ASN A 425 8.43 6.60 14.28
N VAL A 426 8.90 7.83 14.49
CA VAL A 426 9.83 8.54 13.59
C VAL A 426 11.21 8.70 14.24
N SER A 427 12.27 8.34 13.52
CA SER A 427 13.66 8.41 13.98
C SER A 427 14.59 9.12 12.99
N SER A 428 15.25 10.19 13.43
CA SER A 428 16.30 10.89 12.67
C SER A 428 17.27 11.63 13.62
N SER A 429 17.76 10.91 14.64
CA SER A 429 18.73 11.42 15.61
C SER A 429 20.15 10.94 15.28
N ASN A 430 20.78 11.59 14.30
CA ASN A 430 22.16 11.34 13.87
C ASN A 430 22.84 12.67 13.42
N ALA A 431 24.08 12.61 12.92
CA ALA A 431 24.84 13.79 12.50
C ALA A 431 24.99 13.95 10.97
N ASN A 432 24.33 13.11 10.19
CA ASN A 432 24.42 13.14 8.72
C ASN A 432 23.66 14.34 8.14
N THR A 433 23.82 14.61 6.84
CA THR A 433 22.98 15.58 6.13
C THR A 433 21.66 14.94 5.72
N ARG A 434 20.55 15.49 6.21
CA ARG A 434 19.20 14.95 6.01
C ARG A 434 18.13 16.01 6.15
N THR A 435 17.04 15.83 5.41
CA THR A 435 15.88 16.70 5.43
C THR A 435 14.62 15.90 5.71
N ILE A 436 13.75 16.43 6.58
CA ILE A 436 12.37 15.97 6.75
C ILE A 436 11.46 17.17 6.48
N ALA A 437 10.73 17.14 5.37
CA ALA A 437 9.69 18.10 5.06
C ALA A 437 8.32 17.49 5.42
N LEU A 438 7.65 18.07 6.41
CA LEU A 438 6.39 17.57 6.96
C LEU A 438 5.19 17.85 6.06
N GLY A 439 5.32 18.77 5.11
CA GLY A 439 4.24 19.16 4.19
C GLY A 439 3.07 19.84 4.90
N THR A 440 1.88 19.73 4.32
CA THR A 440 0.63 20.31 4.86
C THR A 440 -0.31 19.29 5.50
N GLY A 441 0.00 17.99 5.38
CA GLY A 441 -0.82 16.89 5.88
C GLY A 441 -0.62 16.61 7.38
N THR A 442 -1.27 15.56 7.84
CA THR A 442 -1.21 15.07 9.22
C THR A 442 -0.23 13.91 9.36
N TRP A 443 0.72 14.06 10.27
CA TRP A 443 1.61 13.00 10.74
C TRP A 443 1.00 12.36 12.00
N THR A 444 0.34 11.23 11.83
CA THR A 444 -0.32 10.48 12.91
C THR A 444 0.67 9.49 13.54
N LEU A 445 1.01 9.71 14.81
CA LEU A 445 1.91 8.89 15.60
C LEU A 445 1.10 7.95 16.52
N ASN A 446 1.10 6.65 16.20
CA ASN A 446 0.34 5.63 16.94
C ASN A 446 1.22 4.61 17.70
N GLY A 447 2.52 4.89 17.85
CA GLY A 447 3.45 4.07 18.62
C GLY A 447 3.46 4.37 20.12
N THR A 448 4.44 3.77 20.80
CA THR A 448 4.70 3.97 22.24
C THR A 448 6.20 4.24 22.47
N ASP A 449 6.62 4.43 23.72
CA ASP A 449 7.99 4.76 24.11
C ASP A 449 8.51 6.08 23.52
N THR A 450 9.27 6.07 22.44
CA THR A 450 9.74 7.27 21.73
C THR A 450 9.13 7.31 20.34
N VAL A 451 8.06 8.10 20.21
CA VAL A 451 7.28 8.20 18.96
C VAL A 451 7.90 9.19 17.97
N TRP A 452 8.75 10.10 18.45
CA TRP A 452 9.50 11.03 17.62
C TRP A 452 10.87 11.27 18.23
N THR A 453 11.94 11.12 17.44
CA THR A 453 13.29 11.49 17.85
C THR A 453 14.10 12.18 16.76
N THR A 454 14.44 13.43 17.04
CA THR A 454 15.38 14.28 16.30
C THR A 454 16.38 14.93 17.27
N ALA A 455 16.67 14.24 18.39
CA ALA A 455 17.46 14.76 19.51
C ALA A 455 18.86 15.26 19.08
N THR A 456 19.55 14.51 18.22
CA THR A 456 20.74 15.02 17.53
C THR A 456 20.30 15.78 16.28
N THR A 457 20.56 17.08 16.24
CA THR A 457 20.10 17.99 15.18
C THR A 457 21.19 18.39 14.19
N THR A 458 22.42 17.90 14.34
CA THR A 458 23.48 18.13 13.36
C THR A 458 23.05 17.59 11.99
N GLY A 459 23.06 18.45 10.97
CA GLY A 459 22.72 18.14 9.57
C GLY A 459 21.21 17.97 9.23
N LEU A 460 20.32 17.75 10.20
CA LEU A 460 19.26 18.66 10.67
C LEU A 460 18.46 19.66 9.82
N THR A 461 17.93 19.40 8.63
CA THR A 461 16.89 20.30 8.07
C THR A 461 15.48 19.77 8.31
N LEU A 462 14.67 20.47 9.11
CA LEU A 462 13.25 20.15 9.32
C LEU A 462 12.42 21.31 8.74
N THR A 463 11.47 21.00 7.86
CA THR A 463 10.55 21.98 7.27
C THR A 463 9.13 21.65 7.67
N GLU A 464 8.52 22.50 8.49
CA GLU A 464 7.24 22.24 9.15
C GLU A 464 6.01 22.58 8.29
N SER A 465 6.14 23.54 7.36
CA SER A 465 5.04 24.05 6.53
C SER A 465 3.77 24.30 7.37
N THR A 466 2.60 23.81 6.98
CA THR A 466 1.36 23.91 7.78
C THR A 466 0.92 22.55 8.35
N SER A 467 1.87 21.64 8.59
CA SER A 467 1.61 20.26 9.04
C SER A 467 0.95 20.16 10.42
N THR A 468 0.36 19.01 10.70
CA THR A 468 -0.07 18.64 12.06
C THR A 468 0.57 17.33 12.47
N ILE A 469 1.29 17.30 13.60
CA ILE A 469 1.69 16.06 14.26
C ILE A 469 0.60 15.68 15.27
N ALA A 470 0.00 14.50 15.12
CA ALA A 470 -1.05 14.00 16.00
C ALA A 470 -0.56 12.76 16.75
N ILE A 471 -0.48 12.80 18.08
CA ILE A 471 -0.18 11.62 18.90
C ILE A 471 -1.50 10.95 19.28
N THR A 472 -1.75 9.76 18.75
CA THR A 472 -3.07 9.12 18.79
C THR A 472 -3.12 7.80 19.56
N ASP A 473 -1.98 7.25 19.99
CA ASP A 473 -1.98 6.02 20.78
C ASP A 473 -2.74 6.18 22.11
N THR A 474 -3.63 5.23 22.39
CA THR A 474 -4.54 5.25 23.54
C THR A 474 -4.06 4.41 24.72
N SER A 475 -2.87 3.81 24.65
CA SER A 475 -2.33 2.98 25.74
C SER A 475 -1.88 3.80 26.95
N SER A 476 -1.65 3.10 28.07
CA SER A 476 -1.06 3.66 29.30
C SER A 476 0.46 3.79 29.24
N THR A 477 1.12 3.28 28.20
CA THR A 477 2.56 3.45 28.00
C THR A 477 2.87 4.91 27.71
N SER A 478 4.00 5.42 28.19
CA SER A 478 4.42 6.81 27.95
C SER A 478 4.96 7.01 26.54
N LYS A 479 4.77 8.21 25.98
CA LYS A 479 5.10 8.60 24.59
C LYS A 479 6.03 9.78 24.66
N THR A 480 7.24 9.63 24.15
CA THR A 480 8.28 10.65 24.19
C THR A 480 8.38 11.31 22.82
N PHE A 481 8.26 12.63 22.80
CA PHE A 481 8.53 13.51 21.68
C PHE A 481 9.87 14.22 21.92
N ALA A 482 10.94 13.66 21.37
CA ALA A 482 12.28 14.22 21.44
C ALA A 482 12.58 15.10 20.23
N GLY A 483 11.98 16.30 20.18
CA GLY A 483 12.00 17.18 19.01
C GLY A 483 13.33 17.87 18.71
N GLY A 484 14.30 17.82 19.64
CA GLY A 484 15.64 18.38 19.42
C GLY A 484 15.69 19.92 19.40
N GLY A 485 14.65 20.59 19.89
CA GLY A 485 14.57 22.05 19.90
C GLY A 485 14.30 22.67 18.53
N LYS A 486 13.51 21.98 17.70
CA LYS A 486 13.10 22.43 16.37
C LYS A 486 11.74 23.14 16.41
N THR A 487 11.43 23.81 15.30
CA THR A 487 10.10 24.38 15.03
C THR A 487 9.23 23.34 14.33
N TYR A 488 8.03 23.18 14.84
CA TYR A 488 6.95 22.37 14.26
C TYR A 488 5.73 23.27 14.09
N TYR A 489 4.82 22.91 13.17
CA TYR A 489 3.62 23.70 12.96
C TYR A 489 2.58 23.37 14.02
N ASN A 490 1.68 22.40 13.81
CA ASN A 490 0.73 22.02 14.85
C ASN A 490 1.13 20.73 15.55
N ILE A 491 0.86 20.64 16.85
CA ILE A 491 0.84 19.38 17.59
C ILE A 491 -0.51 19.16 18.27
N SER A 492 -1.03 17.95 18.16
CA SER A 492 -2.34 17.54 18.64
C SER A 492 -2.24 16.26 19.48
N ILE A 493 -2.72 16.33 20.72
CA ILE A 493 -2.71 15.24 21.69
C ILE A 493 -4.14 15.08 22.20
N THR A 494 -5.00 14.54 21.34
CA THR A 494 -6.45 14.52 21.55
C THR A 494 -7.02 13.13 21.85
N ALA A 495 -6.21 12.08 21.71
CA ALA A 495 -6.59 10.71 22.05
C ALA A 495 -6.69 10.53 23.57
N SER A 496 -7.65 9.71 24.01
CA SER A 496 -8.02 9.51 25.42
C SER A 496 -7.08 8.61 26.22
N GLY A 497 -5.93 8.21 25.67
CA GLY A 497 -4.98 7.34 26.36
C GLY A 497 -4.40 7.98 27.61
N SER A 498 -4.13 7.19 28.66
CA SER A 498 -3.65 7.72 29.94
C SER A 498 -2.13 7.92 30.02
N GLY A 499 -1.34 7.22 29.19
CA GLY A 499 0.12 7.25 29.27
C GLY A 499 0.71 8.63 28.98
N ALA A 500 1.65 9.10 29.81
CA ALA A 500 2.17 10.46 29.72
C ALA A 500 2.77 10.78 28.35
N VAL A 501 2.60 12.02 27.87
CA VAL A 501 3.32 12.52 26.70
C VAL A 501 4.45 13.42 27.17
N ILE A 502 5.69 13.01 26.90
CA ILE A 502 6.90 13.59 27.45
C ILE A 502 7.64 14.33 26.34
N PHE A 503 7.93 15.61 26.53
CA PHE A 503 8.68 16.42 25.60
C PHE A 503 10.13 16.57 26.06
N THR A 504 11.07 16.58 25.09
CA THR A 504 12.47 16.97 25.35
C THR A 504 12.95 17.99 24.32
N GLY A 505 13.91 18.83 24.72
CA GLY A 505 14.41 19.95 23.92
C GLY A 505 13.49 21.18 23.93
N ALA A 506 14.05 22.33 23.54
CA ALA A 506 13.35 23.62 23.49
C ALA A 506 12.52 23.77 22.21
N ASN A 507 11.42 23.03 22.09
CA ASN A 507 10.64 22.99 20.84
C ASN A 507 9.73 24.21 20.69
N THR A 508 9.50 24.62 19.44
CA THR A 508 8.51 25.65 19.09
C THR A 508 7.36 25.02 18.32
N PHE A 509 6.13 25.34 18.69
CA PHE A 509 4.92 24.94 17.97
C PHE A 509 4.12 26.18 17.55
N ASN A 510 3.48 26.13 16.39
CA ASN A 510 2.41 27.07 16.06
C ASN A 510 1.18 26.82 16.95
N ASN A 511 0.47 25.71 16.79
CA ASN A 511 -0.64 25.36 17.67
C ASN A 511 -0.31 24.13 18.53
N PHE A 512 -0.73 24.16 19.80
CA PHE A 512 -0.57 23.07 20.75
C PHE A 512 -1.93 22.71 21.35
N THR A 513 -2.44 21.51 21.04
CA THR A 513 -3.79 21.08 21.46
C THR A 513 -3.73 19.84 22.34
N ILE A 514 -4.44 19.87 23.48
CA ILE A 514 -4.53 18.77 24.46
C ILE A 514 -6.00 18.51 24.81
N ASN A 515 -6.43 17.24 24.74
CA ASN A 515 -7.69 16.80 25.37
C ASN A 515 -7.44 15.99 26.64
N ASN A 516 -8.50 15.89 27.44
CA ASN A 516 -8.49 15.09 28.67
C ASN A 516 -8.89 13.61 28.46
N PRO A 517 -8.49 12.73 29.40
CA PRO A 517 -7.47 12.94 30.44
C PRO A 517 -6.06 12.81 29.87
N LYS A 518 -5.12 13.65 30.32
CA LYS A 518 -3.73 13.58 29.82
C LYS A 518 -2.72 14.18 30.78
N THR A 519 -1.60 13.48 31.00
CA THR A 519 -0.35 14.04 31.54
C THR A 519 0.60 14.48 30.43
N ILE A 520 0.97 15.77 30.42
CA ILE A 520 2.02 16.34 29.58
C ILE A 520 3.21 16.71 30.45
N THR A 521 4.39 16.18 30.13
CA THR A 521 5.63 16.50 30.84
C THR A 521 6.55 17.31 29.93
N PHE A 522 6.94 18.50 30.37
CA PHE A 522 7.87 19.38 29.66
C PHE A 522 9.27 19.33 30.26
N PRO A 523 10.33 19.59 29.47
CA PRO A 523 11.70 19.51 29.94
C PRO A 523 12.01 20.62 30.96
N ALA A 524 12.57 20.24 32.11
CA ALA A 524 12.99 21.15 33.15
C ALA A 524 14.04 22.17 32.64
N SER A 525 14.01 23.40 33.19
CA SER A 525 14.92 24.50 32.80
C SER A 525 14.91 24.84 31.30
N THR A 526 13.86 24.44 30.58
CA THR A 526 13.77 24.56 29.12
C THR A 526 12.46 25.25 28.75
N THR A 527 12.48 26.05 27.69
CA THR A 527 11.31 26.76 27.18
C THR A 527 10.70 26.04 25.98
N THR A 528 9.43 25.68 26.08
CA THR A 528 8.58 25.38 24.92
C THR A 528 7.89 26.66 24.48
N THR A 529 7.99 27.01 23.20
CA THR A 529 7.41 28.24 22.64
C THR A 529 6.17 27.93 21.81
N ILE A 530 5.11 28.72 21.99
CA ILE A 530 3.85 28.61 21.25
C ILE A 530 3.58 29.93 20.54
N SER A 531 3.61 29.89 19.21
CA SER A 531 3.42 31.06 18.35
C SER A 531 1.94 31.36 18.12
N GLY A 532 1.13 30.32 17.92
CA GLY A 532 -0.31 30.34 17.67
C GLY A 532 -1.10 30.02 18.93
N THR A 533 -2.01 29.04 18.88
CA THR A 533 -2.92 28.72 19.98
C THR A 533 -2.36 27.67 20.93
N PHE A 534 -2.58 27.85 22.24
CA PHE A 534 -2.47 26.78 23.23
C PHE A 534 -3.87 26.44 23.70
N SER A 535 -4.35 25.23 23.41
CA SER A 535 -5.72 24.81 23.67
C SER A 535 -5.73 23.56 24.54
N CYS A 536 -6.34 23.67 25.72
CA CYS A 536 -6.56 22.55 26.62
C CYS A 536 -8.02 22.48 27.07
N SER A 537 -8.62 21.30 26.94
CA SER A 537 -9.97 21.03 27.44
C SER A 537 -9.90 19.94 28.50
N GLY A 538 -9.92 20.32 29.77
CA GLY A 538 -10.09 19.41 30.91
C GLY A 538 -11.57 19.24 31.29
N SER A 539 -11.91 18.18 32.03
CA SER A 539 -13.26 17.97 32.56
C SER A 539 -13.25 17.37 33.96
N SER A 540 -14.39 17.44 34.66
CA SER A 540 -14.51 16.85 36.00
C SER A 540 -14.21 15.35 35.96
N GLY A 541 -13.29 14.89 36.81
CA GLY A 541 -12.81 13.50 36.84
C GLY A 541 -11.77 13.15 35.78
N ASN A 542 -11.57 13.98 34.75
CA ASN A 542 -10.57 13.79 33.71
C ASN A 542 -9.75 15.09 33.58
N VAL A 543 -8.76 15.23 34.47
CA VAL A 543 -7.88 16.41 34.50
C VAL A 543 -6.79 16.32 33.44
N ILE A 544 -6.26 17.47 33.03
CA ILE A 544 -5.01 17.56 32.29
C ILE A 544 -3.90 17.91 33.29
N THR A 545 -2.91 17.03 33.43
CA THR A 545 -1.71 17.30 34.23
C THR A 545 -0.63 17.90 33.34
N ILE A 546 -0.05 19.02 33.77
CA ILE A 546 1.14 19.58 33.12
C ILE A 546 2.23 19.70 34.20
N ASN A 547 3.34 19.01 33.99
CA ASN A 547 4.45 18.98 34.94
C ASN A 547 5.82 19.18 34.27
N SER A 548 6.80 19.56 35.07
CA SER A 548 8.20 19.51 34.68
C SER A 548 8.75 18.08 34.70
N SER A 549 9.78 17.81 33.91
CA SER A 549 10.53 16.55 33.93
C SER A 549 11.43 16.39 35.16
N SER A 550 11.52 17.40 36.02
CA SER A 550 12.31 17.36 37.25
C SER A 550 11.63 18.18 38.35
N ASP A 551 11.24 17.50 39.43
CA ASP A 551 10.55 18.09 40.57
C ASP A 551 11.34 19.28 41.16
N GLY A 552 10.63 20.37 41.43
CA GLY A 552 11.20 21.60 41.99
C GLY A 552 11.99 22.45 40.98
N VAL A 553 12.09 22.04 39.72
CA VAL A 553 12.74 22.80 38.65
C VAL A 553 11.73 23.10 37.56
N ALA A 554 11.39 24.37 37.38
CA ALA A 554 10.33 24.75 36.45
C ALA A 554 10.66 24.40 34.97
N ALA A 555 9.66 23.90 34.25
CA ALA A 555 9.60 23.94 32.80
C ALA A 555 8.88 25.22 32.35
N THR A 556 9.30 25.84 31.25
CA THR A 556 8.74 27.14 30.81
C THR A 556 7.85 26.99 29.60
N LEU A 557 6.64 27.55 29.64
CA LEU A 557 5.73 27.71 28.51
C LEU A 557 5.66 29.19 28.12
N SER A 558 6.01 29.52 26.87
CA SER A 558 6.06 30.90 26.39
C SER A 558 5.10 31.12 25.22
N LYS A 559 4.29 32.18 25.31
CA LYS A 559 3.43 32.66 24.22
C LYS A 559 3.42 34.19 24.20
N ALA A 560 3.65 34.77 23.02
CA ALA A 560 3.93 36.20 22.87
C ALA A 560 2.78 37.14 23.29
N SER A 561 1.54 36.76 22.97
CA SER A 561 0.35 37.60 23.17
C SER A 561 -0.92 36.76 23.14
N GLY A 562 -2.05 37.39 23.47
CA GLY A 562 -3.34 36.74 23.57
C GLY A 562 -3.48 36.01 24.91
N ILE A 563 -4.45 35.09 24.96
CA ILE A 563 -4.91 34.52 26.24
C ILE A 563 -4.93 33.01 26.10
N VAL A 564 -4.37 32.34 27.12
CA VAL A 564 -4.42 30.90 27.28
C VAL A 564 -5.33 30.63 28.46
N ALA A 565 -6.56 30.20 28.17
CA ALA A 565 -7.57 29.89 29.19
C ALA A 565 -7.90 28.41 29.15
N CYS A 566 -7.57 27.71 30.23
CA CYS A 566 -7.84 26.29 30.39
C CYS A 566 -8.38 25.99 31.79
N ASN A 567 -9.26 25.01 31.90
CA ASN A 567 -9.86 24.59 33.17
C ASN A 567 -9.62 23.10 33.42
N TYR A 568 -9.76 22.66 34.67
CA TYR A 568 -9.46 21.30 35.12
C TYR A 568 -8.00 20.89 34.86
N LEU A 569 -7.06 21.79 35.15
CA LEU A 569 -5.62 21.53 35.10
C LEU A 569 -5.08 21.05 36.45
N SER A 570 -4.06 20.21 36.44
CA SER A 570 -3.16 19.96 37.58
C SER A 570 -1.76 20.42 37.19
N LEU A 571 -1.33 21.56 37.72
CA LEU A 571 -0.07 22.20 37.33
C LEU A 571 1.01 21.99 38.40
N GLN A 572 2.19 21.54 37.99
CA GLN A 572 3.37 21.43 38.86
C GLN A 572 4.62 21.93 38.14
N ASP A 573 5.38 22.81 38.79
CA ASP A 573 6.66 23.33 38.30
C ASP A 573 6.56 23.89 36.87
N SER A 574 5.49 24.66 36.60
CA SER A 574 5.22 25.28 35.30
C SER A 574 5.34 26.81 35.36
N ALA A 575 6.29 27.35 34.59
CA ALA A 575 6.48 28.78 34.44
C ALA A 575 5.87 29.27 33.12
N ALA A 576 4.73 29.97 33.19
CA ALA A 576 4.10 30.65 32.06
C ALA A 576 4.71 32.04 31.81
N THR A 577 5.00 32.36 30.55
CA THR A 577 5.64 33.63 30.15
C THR A 577 5.29 34.04 28.71
N GLY A 578 6.01 35.04 28.17
CA GLY A 578 5.98 35.45 26.77
C GLY A 578 5.17 36.70 26.47
N GLY A 579 4.28 37.13 27.39
CA GLY A 579 3.43 38.32 27.23
C GLY A 579 1.95 37.98 27.07
N ALA A 580 1.60 36.72 26.80
CA ALA A 580 0.23 36.24 26.92
C ALA A 580 -0.23 36.15 28.38
N THR A 581 -1.54 36.25 28.59
CA THR A 581 -2.18 35.98 29.89
C THR A 581 -2.47 34.48 30.00
N TRP A 582 -2.02 33.83 31.09
CA TRP A 582 -2.18 32.40 31.31
C TRP A 582 -3.14 32.14 32.48
N ARG A 583 -4.36 31.70 32.18
CA ARG A 583 -5.45 31.47 33.13
C ARG A 583 -5.67 29.96 33.35
N ALA A 584 -5.53 29.52 34.59
CA ALA A 584 -5.96 28.21 35.07
C ALA A 584 -7.31 28.38 35.79
N GLY A 585 -8.39 27.97 35.14
CA GLY A 585 -9.77 28.18 35.59
C GLY A 585 -10.06 27.58 36.96
N SER A 586 -11.22 27.91 37.52
CA SER A 586 -11.62 27.64 38.91
C SER A 586 -11.58 26.18 39.37
N ASN A 587 -11.59 25.22 38.45
CA ASN A 587 -11.49 23.79 38.76
C ASN A 587 -10.08 23.24 38.59
N SER A 588 -9.07 24.11 38.49
CA SER A 588 -7.66 23.75 38.37
C SER A 588 -6.96 23.76 39.72
N THR A 589 -5.91 22.94 39.85
CA THR A 589 -5.11 22.77 41.06
C THR A 589 -3.70 23.34 40.83
N ASP A 590 -3.31 24.27 41.69
CA ASP A 590 -1.92 24.73 41.84
C ASP A 590 -1.18 23.75 42.77
N VAL A 591 -0.45 22.78 42.20
CA VAL A 591 0.23 21.75 43.01
C VAL A 591 1.45 22.32 43.72
N SER A 592 2.42 22.84 42.95
CA SER A 592 3.63 23.50 43.47
C SER A 592 4.41 24.18 42.35
N GLY A 593 5.24 25.17 42.68
CA GLY A 593 6.30 25.68 41.79
C GLY A 593 5.83 26.38 40.51
N ASN A 594 4.55 26.76 40.42
CA ASN A 594 3.99 27.43 39.26
C ASN A 594 4.17 28.95 39.33
N THR A 595 4.50 29.58 38.20
CA THR A 595 4.63 31.04 38.09
C THR A 595 4.01 31.55 36.79
N GLY A 596 3.49 32.78 36.77
CA GLY A 596 2.88 33.39 35.57
C GLY A 596 1.46 32.90 35.24
N TRP A 597 0.97 31.87 35.93
CA TRP A 597 -0.41 31.41 35.88
C TRP A 597 -1.28 32.17 36.88
N THR A 598 -2.49 32.56 36.46
CA THR A 598 -3.53 33.06 37.36
C THR A 598 -4.55 31.95 37.64
N PHE A 599 -4.73 31.58 38.90
CA PHE A 599 -5.67 30.54 39.32
C PHE A 599 -7.00 31.12 39.80
N GLY A 600 -8.09 30.39 39.55
CA GLY A 600 -9.42 30.71 40.09
C GLY A 600 -10.35 31.43 39.12
N THR A 601 -11.46 31.95 39.64
CA THR A 601 -12.34 32.87 38.90
C THR A 601 -11.70 34.25 38.91
N VAL A 602 -11.38 34.77 37.72
CA VAL A 602 -11.09 36.19 37.54
C VAL A 602 -12.40 36.95 37.77
N ALA A 603 -12.37 38.10 38.44
CA ALA A 603 -13.56 38.94 38.56
C ALA A 603 -13.90 39.53 37.17
N PRO A 604 -15.18 39.79 36.85
CA PRO A 604 -15.51 40.59 35.67
C PRO A 604 -14.97 42.03 35.82
N PRO A 605 -14.87 42.81 34.72
CA PRO A 605 -14.33 44.16 34.77
C PRO A 605 -15.15 45.08 35.68
N ALA A 606 -14.49 45.79 36.58
CA ALA A 606 -15.13 46.68 37.54
C ALA A 606 -15.07 48.15 37.09
N PRO A 607 -16.21 48.76 36.71
CA PRO A 607 -16.26 50.18 36.36
C PRO A 607 -16.12 51.07 37.61
N SER A 608 -15.29 52.10 37.47
CA SER A 608 -14.99 53.09 38.51
C SER A 608 -14.75 54.48 37.91
N GLY A 609 -14.53 55.50 38.76
CA GLY A 609 -14.22 56.85 38.27
C GLY A 609 -15.37 57.53 37.49
N PHE A 610 -16.62 57.16 37.79
CA PHE A 610 -17.80 57.67 37.08
C PHE A 610 -17.83 59.21 37.03
N ASN A 611 -18.10 59.76 35.85
CA ASN A 611 -18.31 61.18 35.61
C ASN A 611 -19.59 61.40 34.76
N PRO A 612 -20.62 62.11 35.28
CA PRO A 612 -20.68 62.72 36.62
C PRO A 612 -20.52 61.73 37.78
N ALA A 613 -19.94 62.17 38.91
CA ALA A 613 -19.73 61.31 40.07
C ALA A 613 -21.06 60.87 40.69
N THR A 614 -21.12 59.66 41.26
CA THR A 614 -22.32 59.19 41.99
C THR A 614 -22.74 60.21 43.05
N GLY A 615 -24.05 60.44 43.18
CA GLY A 615 -24.66 61.48 44.01
C GLY A 615 -24.82 62.85 43.33
N SER A 616 -24.26 63.06 42.14
CA SER A 616 -24.38 64.33 41.41
C SER A 616 -25.80 64.65 40.97
N THR A 617 -26.12 65.94 40.89
CA THR A 617 -27.33 66.44 40.23
C THR A 617 -27.07 66.56 38.72
N ILE A 618 -27.82 65.81 37.92
CA ILE A 618 -27.77 65.88 36.46
C ILE A 618 -28.95 66.72 35.94
N LYS A 619 -28.70 67.58 34.96
CA LYS A 619 -29.70 68.51 34.39
C LYS A 619 -30.39 68.02 33.13
N THR A 620 -29.93 66.89 32.57
CA THR A 620 -30.49 66.28 31.36
C THR A 620 -31.03 64.89 31.66
N ALA A 621 -32.19 64.55 31.07
CA ALA A 621 -32.78 63.24 31.20
C ALA A 621 -32.02 62.15 30.41
N THR A 622 -31.10 62.52 29.51
CA THR A 622 -30.26 61.59 28.73
C THR A 622 -28.77 61.89 29.01
N PRO A 623 -28.27 61.61 30.22
CA PRO A 623 -26.88 61.89 30.56
C PRO A 623 -25.92 60.99 29.78
N ASN A 624 -24.75 61.53 29.45
CA ASN A 624 -23.61 60.72 29.05
C ASN A 624 -22.75 60.46 30.29
N ILE A 625 -22.53 59.19 30.63
CA ILE A 625 -21.77 58.77 31.81
C ILE A 625 -20.47 58.16 31.32
N THR A 626 -19.34 58.67 31.79
CA THR A 626 -18.00 58.14 31.46
C THR A 626 -17.40 57.47 32.69
N PHE A 627 -16.57 56.45 32.51
CA PHE A 627 -15.93 55.68 33.59
C PHE A 627 -14.64 55.01 33.06
N THR A 628 -13.82 54.53 33.99
CA THR A 628 -12.64 53.69 33.71
C THR A 628 -12.90 52.27 34.22
N LEU A 629 -12.30 51.29 33.56
CA LEU A 629 -12.30 49.90 34.00
C LEU A 629 -10.91 49.54 34.56
N ASP A 630 -10.88 48.61 35.49
CA ASP A 630 -9.64 48.03 36.04
C ASP A 630 -8.96 47.04 35.08
N GLU A 631 -9.68 46.57 34.06
CA GLU A 631 -9.17 45.82 32.91
C GLU A 631 -9.93 46.19 31.62
N ASP A 632 -9.42 45.78 30.45
CA ASP A 632 -10.09 46.02 29.17
C ASP A 632 -11.40 45.22 29.10
N GLY A 633 -12.51 45.89 28.84
CA GLY A 633 -13.82 45.26 28.83
C GLY A 633 -14.87 46.02 28.05
N ASP A 634 -16.05 45.44 27.97
CA ASP A 634 -17.25 46.03 27.43
C ASP A 634 -18.32 46.09 28.52
N CYS A 635 -19.13 47.15 28.57
CA CYS A 635 -20.15 47.34 29.60
C CYS A 635 -21.49 47.76 29.00
N LYS A 636 -22.56 47.29 29.64
CA LYS A 636 -23.93 47.72 29.39
C LYS A 636 -24.45 48.45 30.60
N ALA A 637 -25.34 49.42 30.39
CA ALA A 637 -25.93 50.22 31.46
C ALA A 637 -27.46 50.29 31.34
N SER A 638 -28.18 50.08 32.45
CA SER A 638 -29.64 50.10 32.49
C SER A 638 -30.19 50.66 33.81
N THR A 639 -31.43 51.14 33.82
CA THR A 639 -32.15 51.46 35.06
C THR A 639 -32.66 50.23 35.80
N THR A 640 -32.52 49.05 35.20
CA THR A 640 -32.91 47.76 35.78
C THR A 640 -31.68 46.87 35.93
N ASN A 641 -31.49 46.30 37.12
CA ASN A 641 -30.39 45.39 37.39
C ASN A 641 -30.57 44.05 36.66
N ALA A 642 -29.53 43.59 35.96
CA ALA A 642 -29.49 42.33 35.22
C ALA A 642 -28.02 41.93 34.97
N SER A 643 -27.74 40.66 34.65
CA SER A 643 -26.41 40.25 34.17
C SER A 643 -26.05 40.94 32.85
N TYR A 644 -24.76 40.96 32.48
CA TYR A 644 -24.31 41.56 31.22
C TYR A 644 -25.09 41.03 30.00
N SER A 645 -25.29 39.70 29.92
CA SER A 645 -26.05 39.05 28.84
C SER A 645 -27.56 39.35 28.85
N ALA A 646 -28.14 39.70 30.00
CA ALA A 646 -29.57 39.99 30.14
C ALA A 646 -29.89 41.49 30.21
N MET A 647 -28.87 42.36 30.26
CA MET A 647 -29.05 43.80 30.40
C MET A 647 -29.52 44.42 29.08
N SER A 648 -30.81 44.78 29.02
CA SER A 648 -31.48 45.36 27.84
C SER A 648 -31.34 46.88 27.72
N GLY A 649 -30.32 47.46 28.36
CA GLY A 649 -30.11 48.90 28.44
C GLY A 649 -29.28 49.48 27.30
N THR A 650 -28.59 50.59 27.59
CA THR A 650 -27.61 51.22 26.70
C THR A 650 -26.35 50.35 26.63
N ASP A 651 -25.92 50.02 25.42
CA ASP A 651 -24.57 49.50 25.16
C ASP A 651 -23.58 50.66 25.22
N CYS A 652 -22.58 50.57 26.10
CA CYS A 652 -21.64 51.66 26.31
C CYS A 652 -20.56 51.61 25.24
N ILE A 653 -20.11 52.77 24.76
CA ILE A 653 -19.00 52.82 23.81
C ILE A 653 -17.67 52.62 24.54
N GLY A 654 -16.71 51.97 23.89
CA GLY A 654 -15.37 51.71 24.45
C GLY A 654 -15.02 50.22 24.53
N ASP A 655 -15.73 49.38 23.78
CA ASP A 655 -15.66 47.92 23.81
C ASP A 655 -14.21 47.42 23.69
N GLY A 656 -13.80 46.60 24.65
CA GLY A 656 -12.45 46.03 24.69
C GLY A 656 -11.36 47.03 25.08
N SER A 657 -11.71 48.11 25.79
CA SER A 657 -10.75 49.08 26.32
C SER A 657 -10.96 49.35 27.81
N SER A 658 -9.96 49.91 28.49
CA SER A 658 -10.01 50.24 29.91
C SER A 658 -10.83 51.49 30.25
N ALA A 659 -11.66 51.99 29.32
CA ALA A 659 -12.50 53.17 29.50
C ALA A 659 -13.82 53.02 28.73
N GLY A 660 -14.92 53.44 29.35
CA GLY A 660 -16.25 53.32 28.75
C GLY A 660 -17.08 54.60 28.87
N ALA A 661 -18.05 54.75 27.97
CA ALA A 661 -19.04 55.81 28.04
C ALA A 661 -20.45 55.33 27.63
N CYS A 662 -21.45 55.56 28.47
CA CYS A 662 -22.84 55.20 28.18
C CYS A 662 -23.67 56.45 27.93
N SER A 663 -24.20 56.59 26.73
CA SER A 663 -25.24 57.58 26.41
C SER A 663 -26.60 57.03 26.79
N MET A 664 -27.06 57.37 27.99
CA MET A 664 -28.27 56.78 28.56
C MET A 664 -29.53 57.20 27.81
N ALA A 665 -30.45 56.24 27.64
CA ALA A 665 -31.83 56.54 27.28
C ALA A 665 -32.50 57.45 28.34
N SER A 666 -33.62 58.08 27.99
CA SER A 666 -34.31 59.02 28.87
C SER A 666 -34.63 58.39 30.23
N LEU A 667 -34.08 58.98 31.31
CA LEU A 667 -34.30 58.57 32.69
C LEU A 667 -35.68 58.94 33.23
N GLY A 668 -36.54 59.55 32.42
CA GLY A 668 -37.91 59.94 32.76
C GLY A 668 -37.99 61.21 33.64
N SER A 669 -38.96 61.26 34.55
CA SER A 669 -39.24 62.44 35.39
C SER A 669 -38.13 62.75 36.40
N ASN A 670 -38.03 64.01 36.85
CA ASN A 670 -37.11 64.46 37.90
C ASN A 670 -37.18 63.58 39.17
N GLY A 671 -36.07 63.46 39.88
CA GLY A 671 -35.94 62.64 41.09
C GLY A 671 -34.67 61.79 41.10
N SER A 672 -34.54 60.91 42.10
CA SER A 672 -33.42 59.97 42.21
C SER A 672 -33.46 58.93 41.10
N LYS A 673 -32.32 58.66 40.45
CA LYS A 673 -32.14 57.70 39.35
C LYS A 673 -30.94 56.82 39.64
N THR A 674 -31.17 55.52 39.79
CA THR A 674 -30.12 54.51 39.89
C THR A 674 -29.90 53.86 38.52
N ILE A 675 -28.64 53.75 38.12
CA ILE A 675 -28.21 53.12 36.88
C ILE A 675 -27.24 52.01 37.25
N TYR A 676 -27.53 50.81 36.76
CA TYR A 676 -26.73 49.61 36.91
C TYR A 676 -25.85 49.43 35.69
N PHE A 677 -24.62 48.97 35.91
CA PHE A 677 -23.59 48.69 34.92
C PHE A 677 -23.20 47.22 35.10
N ALA A 678 -23.26 46.46 34.02
CA ALA A 678 -22.74 45.10 33.96
C ALA A 678 -21.68 45.06 32.86
N CYS A 679 -20.54 44.46 33.13
CA CYS A 679 -19.40 44.41 32.23
C CYS A 679 -19.01 42.98 31.87
N GLN A 680 -18.30 42.84 30.76
CA GLN A 680 -17.71 41.62 30.25
C GLN A 680 -16.26 41.91 29.88
N ASP A 681 -15.31 41.12 30.37
CA ASP A 681 -13.92 41.25 29.91
C ASP A 681 -13.79 40.78 28.46
N VAL A 682 -12.66 41.08 27.82
CA VAL A 682 -12.36 40.56 26.47
C VAL A 682 -12.33 39.03 26.38
N ASP A 683 -12.28 38.33 27.53
CA ASP A 683 -12.29 36.86 27.65
C ASP A 683 -13.67 36.26 27.86
N GLY A 684 -14.70 37.10 27.88
CA GLY A 684 -16.07 36.70 28.00
C GLY A 684 -16.56 36.42 29.42
N ASN A 685 -15.77 36.74 30.45
CA ASN A 685 -16.19 36.73 31.85
C ASN A 685 -17.16 37.90 32.11
N GLN A 686 -18.41 37.58 32.46
CA GLN A 686 -19.50 38.53 32.55
C GLN A 686 -19.95 38.76 33.99
N ASP A 687 -20.32 39.99 34.31
CA ASP A 687 -21.12 40.30 35.51
C ASP A 687 -22.43 39.53 35.51
N ALA A 688 -22.69 38.85 36.62
CA ALA A 688 -24.00 38.35 36.99
C ALA A 688 -24.82 39.45 37.67
N ALA A 689 -26.13 39.24 37.84
CA ALA A 689 -27.01 40.28 38.39
C ALA A 689 -26.66 40.72 39.84
N ASP A 690 -25.93 39.89 40.59
CA ASP A 690 -25.46 40.14 41.94
C ASP A 690 -24.06 40.77 42.01
N THR A 691 -23.37 40.87 40.88
CA THR A 691 -22.01 41.44 40.74
C THR A 691 -21.99 42.77 39.97
N THR A 692 -23.15 43.23 39.48
CA THR A 692 -23.26 44.52 38.81
C THR A 692 -22.91 45.72 39.70
N HIS A 693 -22.46 46.78 39.04
CA HIS A 693 -22.11 48.04 39.68
C HIS A 693 -23.26 49.03 39.55
N SER A 694 -23.47 49.93 40.51
CA SER A 694 -24.52 50.95 40.39
C SER A 694 -24.07 52.33 40.82
N VAL A 695 -24.64 53.33 40.16
CA VAL A 695 -24.49 54.75 40.48
C VAL A 695 -25.85 55.39 40.61
N THR A 696 -25.97 56.38 41.49
CA THR A 696 -27.25 57.07 41.71
C THR A 696 -27.08 58.57 41.49
N TYR A 697 -27.98 59.17 40.71
CA TYR A 697 -27.98 60.61 40.40
C TYR A 697 -29.31 61.25 40.81
N THR A 698 -29.30 62.57 41.03
CA THR A 698 -30.54 63.36 41.14
C THR A 698 -30.82 64.04 39.81
N LEU A 699 -31.87 63.64 39.09
CA LEU A 699 -32.32 64.32 37.89
C LEU A 699 -33.14 65.56 38.25
N SER A 700 -32.65 66.74 37.88
CA SER A 700 -33.37 68.01 38.01
C SER A 700 -33.26 68.81 36.71
N THR A 701 -34.26 68.63 35.85
CA THR A 701 -34.36 69.33 34.55
C THR A 701 -34.86 70.78 34.66
N SER A 702 -35.23 71.22 35.87
CA SER A 702 -35.71 72.57 36.16
C SER A 702 -34.61 73.39 36.83
N ASP A 703 -34.07 74.41 36.14
CA ASP A 703 -33.26 75.44 36.79
C ASP A 703 -34.10 76.11 37.89
N SER A 704 -33.77 75.83 39.14
CA SER A 704 -34.42 76.42 40.29
C SER A 704 -33.53 77.53 40.86
N ALA A 705 -33.75 78.78 40.42
CA ALA A 705 -33.52 79.99 41.22
C ALA A 705 -34.07 81.25 40.52
N ALA A 706 -35.36 81.56 40.71
CA ALA A 706 -35.76 82.96 40.76
C ALA A 706 -35.50 83.43 42.20
N ALA A 707 -34.40 84.16 42.43
CA ALA A 707 -34.15 84.79 43.72
C ALA A 707 -35.13 85.97 43.89
N THR A 708 -36.08 85.86 44.82
CA THR A 708 -36.95 86.97 45.21
C THR A 708 -36.16 87.95 46.09
N MET A 709 -35.80 89.11 45.54
CA MET A 709 -35.27 90.24 46.31
C MET A 709 -36.42 91.13 46.80
N THR A 710 -36.70 91.14 48.10
CA THR A 710 -37.68 92.08 48.69
C THR A 710 -37.01 93.43 48.97
N LEU A 711 -37.35 94.46 48.19
CA LEU A 711 -36.98 95.85 48.47
C LEU A 711 -38.07 96.51 49.33
N LYS A 712 -37.72 97.02 50.52
CA LYS A 712 -38.59 97.94 51.31
C LYS A 712 -38.06 99.36 51.16
N GLY A 713 -38.78 100.21 50.41
CA GLY A 713 -38.52 101.65 50.31
C GLY A 713 -39.20 102.28 49.09
N ALA A 714 -39.75 103.49 49.25
CA ALA A 714 -40.43 104.21 48.18
C ALA A 714 -39.42 104.89 47.24
N GLY A 715 -39.43 104.51 45.96
CA GLY A 715 -38.65 105.14 44.90
C GLY A 715 -39.14 104.69 43.52
N VAL A 716 -39.21 105.64 42.57
CA VAL A 716 -39.67 105.40 41.18
C VAL A 716 -38.50 104.87 40.35
N PHE A 717 -38.66 103.69 39.73
CA PHE A 717 -37.75 103.20 38.69
C PHE A 717 -38.22 103.69 37.31
N LYS A 718 -37.37 104.43 36.61
CA LYS A 718 -37.46 104.64 35.15
C LYS A 718 -36.31 103.88 34.49
N GLY A 719 -36.63 102.86 33.70
CA GLY A 719 -35.67 102.15 32.87
C GLY A 719 -36.35 101.05 32.05
N SER A 720 -36.27 101.17 30.73
CA SER A 720 -36.68 100.16 29.75
C SER A 720 -35.53 99.18 29.53
N GLY A 721 -35.76 97.89 29.79
CA GLY A 721 -34.81 96.82 29.44
C GLY A 721 -34.88 95.66 30.43
N ALA A 722 -34.93 94.43 29.90
CA ALA A 722 -34.91 93.21 30.70
C ALA A 722 -33.57 93.10 31.45
N VAL A 723 -33.64 92.96 32.78
CA VAL A 723 -32.53 92.57 33.64
C VAL A 723 -32.52 91.04 33.69
N LYS A 724 -31.36 90.42 33.45
CA LYS A 724 -31.15 88.97 33.51
C LYS A 724 -31.30 88.44 34.93
#